data_AF-A0A067SZA2-F1
#
_entry.id   AF-A0A067SZA2-F1
#
_cell.length_a   1.000
_cell.length_b   1.000
_cell.length_c   1.000
_cell.angle_alpha   90.00
_cell.angle_beta   90.00
_cell.angle_gamma   90.00
#
_symmetry.space_group_name_H-M   'P 1'
#
loop_
_entity.id
_entity.type
_entity.pdbx_description
1 polymer ?
#
loop_
_entity_poly.entity_id
_entity_poly.type
_entity_poly.pdbx_seq_one_letter_code
_entity_poly.pdbx_strand_id
1 'polypeptide(L)'
;MDPLDFDVPVNYPGSQDDLIISHYQYFVESVFTEECGFYQLSRRLYLVRGWNETYRAITTSWYHMQQMNIGTDQTFVCMCPNHKRDGICFHSQYMVDYGTERFPPSTDILEADDQPILALRYQEQDDDIYYNVISTPSHRLPTIKNRAAVEYVGRNDGSGIWTCNRDMAALNCAHIQDSRHSLQQHIQADILARDPTINEEDMQYRDPPVRHASSRSNESVSYQPLPPPIWARIHSDPSPPTIVLLNGPPELIPIQGDTASCCCKPERVRYDIFSSTFKRPCIIYDLKTSWDSVIELQQCLTCKNRCVGPDCRDIGLFNWNNCILFTHHLLNDFIAAYTTSETPIRSWVSVMSRRYEASNAGHPFIGHQTFSTVWFSYVRLLQLDENTVCSKCGPSPDALIFDGVSISFNRRNMLSTIQPPTLIHPTRSSVRDSTIRFRNQQFIHESSLRKQIRIVLTGPSLFSGNHLSEYGQINPHTPIINLNDDSSADSELSEDDDARRESYSRKQASILQILGKLSALNTSFGNLFAHWYGHDAVLAQREPPTVYRTLFLQINAEESALQMMNREAIQHLKQFLEKRDQSSLSHLIHIPALYNVLLHEFQTHGNVSVYTYGLSQWLFIRAEFVRQTLLVHHTDNPLIINEEGANDWRTTGCYYPMSKIRHRPEYPKLKEEKGTDPGSENKGGCRKYYSRYSPKKLTGGIMVAWCTHSISYGFHCIPLAEGRNDVFSALYTRWEKAPKVIVYDFACALQPYCMLREPEFFQDTLFVIDAFHAPDHTKCCDSSFLTTYEGTDPRLLRLNSSAGECGNGGLTRIRKSIRYMGQDRAIVYTKVFLSIWNRLRIKGIEIP
;
A
#
# COMPACT_ATOMS: atom_id res chain seq x y z
N MET A 1 64.29 -0.48 20.62
CA MET A 1 64.37 -1.01 19.24
C MET A 1 63.43 -0.16 18.43
N ASP A 2 64.04 0.65 17.57
CA ASP A 2 63.44 1.75 16.81
C ASP A 2 62.34 1.30 15.83
N PRO A 3 61.37 2.17 15.52
CA PRO A 3 60.51 1.99 14.35
C PRO A 3 61.23 2.51 13.09
N LEU A 4 61.27 1.66 12.07
CA LEU A 4 61.84 1.92 10.75
C LEU A 4 61.02 2.97 9.99
N ASP A 5 61.72 4.04 9.57
CA ASP A 5 61.31 5.00 8.54
C ASP A 5 61.05 4.30 7.21
N PHE A 6 59.94 4.67 6.55
CA PHE A 6 59.77 4.50 5.11
C PHE A 6 59.58 5.87 4.48
N ASP A 7 60.63 6.33 3.80
CA ASP A 7 60.70 7.54 3.00
C ASP A 7 59.61 7.59 1.92
N VAL A 8 58.88 8.70 1.88
CA VAL A 8 58.01 9.11 0.77
C VAL A 8 58.84 9.96 -0.20
N PRO A 9 58.91 9.65 -1.51
CA PRO A 9 59.70 10.45 -2.44
C PRO A 9 59.02 11.78 -2.79
N VAL A 10 59.90 12.78 -2.90
CA VAL A 10 59.69 14.22 -3.06
C VAL A 10 59.23 14.62 -4.47
N ASN A 11 58.34 15.63 -4.51
CA ASN A 11 58.03 16.64 -5.54
C ASN A 11 58.30 16.33 -7.03
N TYR A 12 57.23 16.36 -7.83
CA TYR A 12 57.26 16.84 -9.21
C TYR A 12 56.83 18.31 -9.27
N PRO A 13 57.64 19.24 -9.83
CA PRO A 13 57.20 20.59 -10.13
C PRO A 13 56.63 20.63 -11.57
N GLY A 14 55.35 20.97 -11.72
CA GLY A 14 54.73 21.09 -13.05
C GLY A 14 53.37 21.80 -13.03
N SER A 15 53.36 23.00 -13.62
CA SER A 15 52.22 23.87 -14.02
C SER A 15 51.20 24.29 -12.95
N GLN A 16 51.43 25.49 -12.39
CA GLN A 16 50.40 26.37 -11.87
C GLN A 16 49.45 26.78 -13.00
N ASP A 17 48.24 26.23 -13.03
CA ASP A 17 47.01 26.91 -13.47
C ASP A 17 45.74 26.07 -13.18
N ASP A 18 45.74 25.34 -12.05
CA ASP A 18 44.49 24.78 -11.51
C ASP A 18 43.90 25.78 -10.53
N LEU A 19 42.67 26.24 -10.80
CA LEU A 19 41.81 26.90 -9.81
C LEU A 19 41.71 25.98 -8.58
N ILE A 20 42.53 26.25 -7.56
CA ILE A 20 42.50 25.52 -6.29
C ILE A 20 41.15 25.77 -5.65
N ILE A 21 40.20 24.86 -5.87
CA ILE A 21 38.96 24.81 -5.13
C ILE A 21 39.32 24.69 -3.65
N SER A 22 38.94 25.69 -2.85
CA SER A 22 39.26 25.72 -1.43
C SER A 22 38.65 24.49 -0.73
N HIS A 23 39.32 23.96 0.29
CA HIS A 23 38.81 22.84 1.09
C HIS A 23 37.40 23.12 1.64
N TYR A 24 37.06 24.40 1.84
CA TYR A 24 35.75 24.86 2.24
C TYR A 24 34.68 24.63 1.17
N GLN A 25 34.98 24.81 -0.12
CA GLN A 25 34.01 24.59 -1.18
C GLN A 25 33.58 23.11 -1.28
N TYR A 26 34.48 22.16 -1.04
CA TYR A 26 34.13 20.73 -0.95
C TYR A 26 33.13 20.48 0.19
N PHE A 27 33.32 21.14 1.33
CA PHE A 27 32.37 21.06 2.43
C PHE A 27 31.01 21.65 2.04
N VAL A 28 30.98 22.85 1.45
CA VAL A 28 29.75 23.53 0.97
C VAL A 28 28.97 22.60 0.02
N GLU A 29 29.63 22.04 -0.98
CA GLU A 29 29.03 21.10 -1.92
C GLU A 29 28.49 19.84 -1.23
N SER A 30 29.24 19.25 -0.29
CA SER A 30 28.81 18.07 0.47
C SER A 30 27.54 18.31 1.30
N VAL A 31 27.37 19.53 1.84
CA VAL A 31 26.16 19.92 2.60
C VAL A 31 24.98 20.14 1.66
N PHE A 32 25.20 20.79 0.52
CA PHE A 32 24.16 21.01 -0.49
C PHE A 32 23.71 19.71 -1.18
N THR A 33 24.56 18.69 -1.22
CA THR A 33 24.30 17.36 -1.81
C THR A 33 23.89 16.31 -0.77
N GLU A 34 23.71 16.71 0.50
CA GLU A 34 23.34 15.86 1.65
C GLU A 34 24.28 14.70 1.99
N GLU A 35 25.51 14.74 1.47
CA GLU A 35 26.57 13.84 1.91
C GLU A 35 26.98 14.18 3.36
N CYS A 36 27.11 15.47 3.67
CA CYS A 36 27.37 15.97 5.01
C CYS A 36 26.07 16.39 5.70
N GLY A 37 25.63 15.59 6.67
CA GLY A 37 24.39 15.84 7.41
C GLY A 37 24.40 17.18 8.15
N PHE A 38 23.46 18.06 7.81
CA PHE A 38 23.33 19.40 8.38
C PHE A 38 21.85 19.73 8.61
N TYR A 39 21.41 19.65 9.87
CA TYR A 39 20.00 19.68 10.25
C TYR A 39 19.70 20.88 11.15
N GLN A 40 18.78 21.74 10.74
CA GLN A 40 18.20 22.74 11.64
C GLN A 40 17.18 22.05 12.54
N LEU A 41 17.29 22.21 13.86
CA LEU A 41 16.42 21.60 14.87
C LEU A 41 15.36 22.58 15.40
N SER A 42 15.76 23.84 15.64
CA SER A 42 14.87 24.95 16.02
C SER A 42 15.23 26.22 15.24
N ARG A 43 14.58 27.37 15.51
CA ARG A 43 14.98 28.65 14.90
C ARG A 43 16.46 28.99 15.10
N ARG A 44 17.07 28.53 16.20
CA ARG A 44 18.43 28.90 16.60
C ARG A 44 19.38 27.72 16.71
N LEU A 45 18.89 26.48 16.74
CA LEU A 45 19.69 25.29 17.02
C LEU A 45 19.87 24.42 15.78
N TYR A 46 21.09 23.94 15.56
CA TYR A 46 21.47 23.07 14.46
C TYR A 46 22.30 21.87 14.96
N LEU A 47 22.17 20.73 14.28
CA LEU A 47 22.96 19.52 14.45
C LEU A 47 23.72 19.23 13.16
N VAL A 48 25.05 19.11 13.26
CA VAL A 48 25.95 19.02 12.10
C VAL A 48 26.90 17.83 12.22
N ARG A 49 27.18 17.17 11.09
CA ARG A 49 28.24 16.15 10.95
C ARG A 49 29.61 16.80 10.98
N GLY A 50 30.58 16.15 11.60
CA GLY A 50 31.98 16.57 11.50
C GLY A 50 32.54 16.43 10.08
N TRP A 51 33.58 17.21 9.80
CA TRP A 51 34.26 17.22 8.50
C TRP A 51 35.76 17.13 8.72
N ASN A 52 36.43 16.30 7.92
CA ASN A 52 37.88 16.22 7.88
C ASN A 52 38.40 17.01 6.67
N GLU A 53 39.12 18.09 6.95
CA GLU A 53 39.62 19.00 5.90
C GLU A 53 40.67 18.32 5.01
N THR A 54 41.51 17.45 5.58
CA THR A 54 42.58 16.74 4.87
C THR A 54 42.02 15.70 3.90
N TYR A 55 41.11 14.85 4.38
CA TYR A 55 40.52 13.77 3.58
C TYR A 55 39.29 14.21 2.78
N ARG A 56 38.82 15.45 2.97
CA ARG A 56 37.62 16.02 2.33
C ARG A 56 36.39 15.10 2.49
N ALA A 57 36.22 14.58 3.69
CA ALA A 57 35.24 13.56 4.00
C ALA A 57 34.52 13.83 5.31
N ILE A 58 33.30 13.32 5.43
CA ILE A 58 32.51 13.35 6.67
C ILE A 58 33.16 12.50 7.75
N THR A 59 33.05 12.95 9.01
CA THR A 59 33.47 12.15 10.16
C THR A 59 32.26 11.49 10.84
N THR A 60 32.54 10.56 11.74
CA THR A 60 31.50 9.85 12.52
C THR A 60 30.90 10.70 13.64
N SER A 61 31.47 11.86 13.96
CA SER A 61 31.08 12.68 15.10
C SER A 61 29.96 13.67 14.78
N TRP A 62 29.09 13.92 15.76
CA TRP A 62 28.04 14.94 15.71
C TRP A 62 28.35 16.14 16.60
N TYR A 63 28.05 17.34 16.12
CA TYR A 63 28.23 18.60 16.83
C TYR A 63 26.97 19.47 16.79
N HIS A 64 26.81 20.32 17.79
CA HIS A 64 25.76 21.33 17.82
C HIS A 64 26.30 22.68 17.38
N MET A 65 25.44 23.49 16.80
CA MET A 65 25.71 24.88 16.47
C MET A 65 24.48 25.74 16.81
N GLN A 66 24.72 26.93 17.36
CA GLN A 66 23.66 27.86 17.75
C GLN A 66 23.83 29.19 17.04
N GLN A 67 22.71 29.74 16.56
CA GLN A 67 22.60 31.06 16.00
C GLN A 67 22.16 32.04 17.10
N MET A 68 22.92 33.12 17.25
CA MET A 68 22.63 34.22 18.16
C MET A 68 22.55 35.52 17.37
N ASN A 69 21.64 36.42 17.76
CA ASN A 69 21.57 37.76 17.21
C ASN A 69 22.15 38.72 18.25
N ILE A 70 23.22 39.44 17.88
CA ILE A 70 23.82 40.51 18.69
C ILE A 70 23.54 41.82 17.98
N GLY A 71 22.51 42.55 18.42
CA GLY A 71 22.00 43.70 17.68
C GLY A 71 21.43 43.27 16.33
N THR A 72 21.99 43.79 15.24
CA THR A 72 21.65 43.40 13.86
C THR A 72 22.48 42.22 13.33
N ASP A 73 23.56 41.87 14.02
CA ASP A 73 24.53 40.88 13.52
C ASP A 73 24.16 39.47 13.96
N GLN A 74 24.25 38.52 13.01
CA GLN A 74 24.06 37.10 13.28
C GLN A 74 25.40 36.44 13.56
N THR A 75 25.52 35.84 14.73
CA THR A 75 26.72 35.11 15.17
C THR A 75 26.40 33.63 15.29
N PHE A 76 27.29 32.77 14.78
CA PHE A 76 27.15 31.32 14.82
C PHE A 76 28.24 30.71 15.70
N VAL A 77 27.83 30.02 16.76
CA VAL A 77 28.74 29.33 17.67
C VAL A 77 28.65 27.83 17.42
N CYS A 78 29.72 27.21 16.93
CA CYS A 78 29.78 25.77 16.66
C CYS A 78 30.61 25.04 17.73
N MET A 79 30.17 23.85 18.14
CA MET A 79 30.85 23.05 19.16
C MET A 79 31.90 22.08 18.60
N CYS A 80 32.22 22.15 17.31
CA CYS A 80 33.23 21.31 16.67
C CYS A 80 34.66 21.69 17.13
N PRO A 81 35.65 20.78 16.99
CA PRO A 81 37.03 21.02 17.43
C PRO A 81 37.69 22.24 16.78
N ASN A 82 37.39 22.50 15.50
CA ASN A 82 38.00 23.60 14.76
C ASN A 82 37.50 24.96 15.28
N HIS A 83 36.19 25.11 15.48
CA HIS A 83 35.63 26.34 16.05
C HIS A 83 36.11 26.60 17.48
N LYS A 84 36.33 25.54 18.27
CA LYS A 84 36.91 25.67 19.62
C LYS A 84 38.36 26.14 19.61
N ARG A 85 39.14 25.76 18.59
CA ARG A 85 40.56 26.10 18.45
C ARG A 85 40.74 27.51 17.89
N ASP A 86 40.01 27.80 16.82
CA ASP A 86 40.29 28.95 15.95
C ASP A 86 39.17 30.00 15.98
N GLY A 87 38.07 29.75 16.71
CA GLY A 87 36.89 30.63 16.74
C GLY A 87 36.04 30.60 15.47
N ILE A 88 36.49 29.89 14.43
CA ILE A 88 35.83 29.75 13.12
C ILE A 88 35.94 28.28 12.69
N CYS A 89 34.94 27.78 11.98
CA CYS A 89 34.98 26.48 11.32
C CYS A 89 34.16 26.52 10.04
N PHE A 90 34.27 25.48 9.19
CA PHE A 90 33.46 25.37 7.98
C PHE A 90 31.95 25.39 8.28
N HIS A 91 31.46 24.85 9.41
CA HIS A 91 30.04 24.92 9.75
C HIS A 91 29.55 26.35 10.01
N SER A 92 30.30 27.12 10.82
CA SER A 92 29.94 28.49 11.16
C SER A 92 30.11 29.41 9.95
N GLN A 93 31.16 29.20 9.16
CA GLN A 93 31.37 29.92 7.90
C GLN A 93 30.23 29.63 6.90
N TYR A 94 29.82 28.36 6.78
CA TYR A 94 28.70 27.97 5.91
C TYR A 94 27.38 28.63 6.30
N MET A 95 27.12 28.81 7.59
CA MET A 95 25.91 29.51 8.00
C MET A 95 25.94 31.00 7.68
N VAL A 96 27.11 31.63 7.78
CA VAL A 96 27.29 33.04 7.37
C VAL A 96 27.07 33.18 5.87
N ASP A 97 27.66 32.29 5.08
CA ASP A 97 27.66 32.40 3.62
C ASP A 97 26.34 31.92 2.99
N TYR A 98 25.74 30.85 3.53
CA TYR A 98 24.67 30.08 2.88
C TYR A 98 23.48 29.74 3.80
N GLY A 99 23.48 30.21 5.05
CA GLY A 99 22.45 29.85 6.03
C GLY A 99 21.03 30.23 5.59
N THR A 100 20.86 31.43 5.03
CA THR A 100 19.57 31.94 4.53
C THR A 100 19.09 31.21 3.27
N GLU A 101 20.01 30.79 2.40
CA GLU A 101 19.72 30.02 1.19
C GLU A 101 19.28 28.58 1.54
N ARG A 102 20.00 27.92 2.45
CA ARG A 102 19.75 26.52 2.80
C ARG A 102 18.59 26.35 3.77
N PHE A 103 18.43 27.27 4.71
CA PHE A 103 17.42 27.24 5.77
C PHE A 103 16.58 28.53 5.74
N PRO A 104 15.73 28.72 4.71
CA PRO A 104 14.91 29.92 4.61
C PRO A 104 13.95 30.02 5.79
N PRO A 105 13.57 31.25 6.22
CA PRO A 105 12.60 31.44 7.30
C PRO A 105 11.28 30.72 6.97
N SER A 106 10.89 29.75 7.79
CA SER A 106 9.63 29.02 7.65
C SER A 106 8.82 29.10 8.94
N THR A 107 7.50 29.15 8.81
CA THR A 107 6.53 29.12 9.91
C THR A 107 6.45 27.76 10.61
N ASP A 108 6.94 26.69 9.98
CA ASP A 108 6.91 25.31 10.50
C ASP A 108 8.08 24.98 11.45
N ILE A 109 8.91 25.97 11.75
CA ILE A 109 10.11 25.83 12.58
C ILE A 109 9.77 26.13 14.04
N LEU A 110 9.97 25.13 14.90
CA LEU A 110 9.75 25.25 16.34
C LEU A 110 10.58 26.37 16.97
N GLU A 111 9.97 27.05 17.93
CA GLU A 111 10.63 28.06 18.75
C GLU A 111 11.40 27.45 19.93
N ALA A 112 10.96 26.29 20.44
CA ALA A 112 11.49 25.66 21.65
C ALA A 112 12.76 24.83 21.37
N ASP A 113 13.85 25.11 22.11
CA ASP A 113 15.13 24.38 22.10
C ASP A 113 15.55 23.89 23.49
N ASP A 114 14.62 23.84 24.43
CA ASP A 114 14.78 23.39 25.82
C ASP A 114 14.53 21.88 26.00
N GLN A 115 14.16 21.18 24.91
CA GLN A 115 13.74 19.78 24.94
C GLN A 115 14.65 18.82 24.17
N PRO A 116 14.62 17.51 24.46
CA PRO A 116 15.22 16.49 23.59
C PRO A 116 14.52 16.46 22.22
N ILE A 117 15.31 16.46 21.14
CA ILE A 117 14.82 16.47 19.76
C ILE A 117 15.40 15.27 19.02
N LEU A 118 14.55 14.35 18.57
CA LEU A 118 14.95 13.24 17.72
C LEU A 118 15.29 13.79 16.32
N ALA A 119 16.59 13.95 16.05
CA ALA A 119 17.07 14.53 14.81
C ALA A 119 17.13 13.51 13.67
N LEU A 120 17.48 12.26 13.97
CA LEU A 120 17.62 11.18 12.99
C LEU A 120 17.14 9.85 13.54
N ARG A 121 16.53 9.03 12.68
CA ARG A 121 16.15 7.65 12.99
C ARG A 121 16.14 6.78 11.73
N TYR A 122 16.74 5.60 11.80
CA TYR A 122 16.64 4.54 10.78
C TYR A 122 16.91 3.16 11.40
N GLN A 123 16.64 2.06 10.68
CA GLN A 123 16.75 0.70 11.23
C GLN A 123 18.07 0.01 10.84
N GLU A 124 18.75 -0.61 11.83
CA GLU A 124 19.97 -1.47 11.76
C GLU A 124 19.69 -2.88 11.16
N GLN A 125 20.72 -3.70 10.90
CA GLN A 125 20.66 -4.93 10.08
C GLN A 125 19.66 -6.01 10.54
N ASP A 126 19.18 -5.96 11.79
CA ASP A 126 18.33 -6.98 12.40
C ASP A 126 16.87 -6.48 12.56
N ASP A 127 15.89 -7.38 12.42
CA ASP A 127 14.48 -7.02 12.63
C ASP A 127 14.31 -6.55 14.09
N ASP A 128 13.94 -5.28 14.26
CA ASP A 128 13.79 -4.50 15.50
C ASP A 128 14.99 -3.65 16.01
N ILE A 129 16.20 -3.64 15.43
CA ILE A 129 17.27 -2.72 15.93
C ILE A 129 17.24 -1.37 15.18
N TYR A 130 17.23 -0.24 15.86
CA TYR A 130 17.17 1.12 15.30
C TYR A 130 18.39 1.95 15.68
N TYR A 131 18.96 2.68 14.72
CA TYR A 131 19.88 3.79 14.94
C TYR A 131 19.10 5.11 15.07
N ASN A 132 19.36 5.86 16.14
CA ASN A 132 18.74 7.15 16.42
C ASN A 132 19.82 8.17 16.79
N VAL A 133 19.60 9.44 16.45
CA VAL A 133 20.39 10.57 16.96
C VAL A 133 19.44 11.56 17.59
N ILE A 134 19.60 11.78 18.88
CA ILE A 134 18.77 12.67 19.69
C ILE A 134 19.64 13.82 20.19
N SER A 135 19.20 15.04 19.93
CA SER A 135 19.82 16.24 20.48
C SER A 135 19.19 16.51 21.84
N THR A 136 19.98 16.46 22.91
CA THR A 136 19.46 16.43 24.28
C THR A 136 20.11 17.50 25.15
N PRO A 137 19.33 18.45 25.72
CA PRO A 137 19.87 19.50 26.59
C PRO A 137 20.25 18.94 27.96
N SER A 138 20.99 19.72 28.75
CA SER A 138 21.26 19.39 30.15
C SER A 138 20.21 20.04 31.06
N HIS A 139 19.59 19.26 31.94
CA HIS A 139 18.60 19.74 32.94
C HIS A 139 19.04 20.93 33.76
N ARG A 140 20.30 20.93 34.22
CA ARG A 140 20.80 21.98 35.12
C ARG A 140 21.03 23.32 34.41
N LEU A 141 21.42 23.26 33.14
CA LEU A 141 21.91 24.40 32.36
C LEU A 141 21.71 24.09 30.86
N PRO A 142 20.55 24.41 30.27
CA PRO A 142 20.19 24.08 28.88
C PRO A 142 20.90 25.00 27.86
N THR A 143 22.23 25.07 27.95
CA THR A 143 23.08 25.80 27.01
C THR A 143 23.56 24.88 25.90
N ILE A 144 23.90 25.42 24.72
CA ILE A 144 24.53 24.63 23.64
C ILE A 144 25.81 23.91 24.12
N LYS A 145 26.56 24.52 25.05
CA LYS A 145 27.77 23.93 25.63
C LYS A 145 27.49 22.68 26.45
N ASN A 146 26.29 22.52 26.99
CA ASN A 146 25.90 21.36 27.79
C ASN A 146 24.87 20.45 27.09
N ARG A 147 24.57 20.73 25.82
CA ARG A 147 23.74 19.87 24.96
C ARG A 147 24.60 18.75 24.36
N ALA A 148 24.06 17.53 24.39
CA ALA A 148 24.69 16.32 23.91
C ALA A 148 23.99 15.80 22.65
N ALA A 149 24.77 15.16 21.77
CA ALA A 149 24.22 14.31 20.72
C ALA A 149 24.27 12.88 21.28
N VAL A 150 23.10 12.28 21.45
CA VAL A 150 22.95 10.93 21.98
C VAL A 150 22.59 10.02 20.82
N GLU A 151 23.50 9.09 20.54
CA GLU A 151 23.32 8.05 19.55
C GLU A 151 22.77 6.80 20.24
N TYR A 152 21.79 6.15 19.61
CA TYR A 152 21.20 4.93 20.13
C TYR A 152 21.06 3.89 19.04
N VAL A 153 21.65 2.71 19.25
CA VAL A 153 21.51 1.51 18.42
C VAL A 153 20.84 0.41 19.22
N GLY A 154 19.55 0.13 18.96
CA GLY A 154 18.82 -0.87 19.73
C GLY A 154 17.33 -0.95 19.43
N ARG A 155 16.61 -1.79 20.18
CA ARG A 155 15.20 -2.06 19.96
C ARG A 155 14.24 -0.94 20.39
N ASN A 156 12.98 -1.02 19.95
CA ASN A 156 11.99 -0.01 20.33
C ASN A 156 11.69 0.05 21.84
N ASP A 157 12.08 -0.99 22.58
CA ASP A 157 11.96 -1.06 24.04
C ASP A 157 13.08 -0.30 24.78
N GLY A 158 14.05 0.31 24.07
CA GLY A 158 15.19 1.01 24.67
C GLY A 158 16.39 0.10 24.96
N SER A 159 16.28 -1.20 24.72
CA SER A 159 17.39 -2.16 24.86
C SER A 159 18.41 -1.99 23.73
N GLY A 160 19.69 -1.83 24.05
CA GLY A 160 20.75 -1.64 23.06
C GLY A 160 21.84 -0.70 23.56
N ILE A 161 22.66 -0.21 22.62
CA ILE A 161 23.83 0.60 22.90
C ILE A 161 23.45 2.07 22.82
N TRP A 162 23.63 2.78 23.92
CA TRP A 162 23.49 4.22 24.02
C TRP A 162 24.88 4.84 24.09
N THR A 163 25.12 5.89 23.32
CA THR A 163 26.40 6.59 23.31
C THR A 163 26.16 8.10 23.37
N CYS A 164 26.72 8.74 24.38
CA CYS A 164 26.67 10.18 24.54
C CYS A 164 27.99 10.79 24.09
N ASN A 165 27.97 11.75 23.17
CA ASN A 165 29.20 12.41 22.71
C ASN A 165 29.89 13.29 23.78
N ARG A 166 29.26 13.49 24.95
CA ARG A 166 29.82 14.22 26.10
C ARG A 166 30.40 13.31 27.17
N ASP A 167 29.95 12.07 27.20
CA ASP A 167 30.33 11.11 28.22
C ASP A 167 30.36 9.72 27.58
N MET A 168 31.44 9.47 26.84
CA MET A 168 31.61 8.21 26.09
C MET A 168 31.89 7.03 27.03
N ALA A 169 32.23 7.28 28.30
CA ALA A 169 32.51 6.25 29.30
C ALA A 169 31.30 5.93 30.19
N ALA A 170 30.37 6.88 30.39
CA ALA A 170 29.16 6.63 31.17
C ALA A 170 28.06 5.94 30.34
N LEU A 171 27.65 4.76 30.80
CA LEU A 171 26.55 4.00 30.20
C LEU A 171 25.16 4.62 30.46
N ASN A 172 25.03 5.54 31.42
CA ASN A 172 23.74 6.08 31.84
C ASN A 172 23.81 7.51 32.39
N CYS A 173 24.38 8.45 31.62
CA CYS A 173 24.36 9.87 32.01
C CYS A 173 22.95 10.48 31.83
N ALA A 174 22.70 11.65 32.46
CA ALA A 174 21.40 12.32 32.39
C ALA A 174 20.90 12.53 30.94
N HIS A 175 21.79 12.87 30.01
CA HIS A 175 21.42 12.98 28.59
C HIS A 175 20.93 11.68 28.00
N ILE A 176 21.52 10.54 28.36
CA ILE A 176 21.06 9.23 27.91
C ILE A 176 19.68 8.95 28.50
N GLN A 177 19.47 9.24 29.79
CA GLN A 177 18.19 9.04 30.45
C GLN A 177 17.06 9.85 29.79
N ASP A 178 17.30 11.13 29.50
CA ASP A 178 16.30 11.98 28.83
C ASP A 178 16.03 11.54 27.40
N SER A 179 17.08 11.12 26.70
CA SER A 179 16.97 10.60 25.34
C SER A 179 16.17 9.30 25.32
N ARG A 180 16.28 8.46 26.36
CA ARG A 180 15.49 7.24 26.54
C ARG A 180 14.02 7.55 26.79
N HIS A 181 13.70 8.50 27.67
CA HIS A 181 12.33 8.95 27.87
C HIS A 181 11.76 9.58 26.59
N SER A 182 12.49 10.49 25.94
CA SER A 182 12.10 11.11 24.67
C SER A 182 11.88 10.08 23.57
N LEU A 183 12.74 9.05 23.51
CA LEU A 183 12.58 7.93 22.59
C LEU A 183 11.31 7.14 22.90
N GLN A 184 11.01 6.82 24.16
CA GLN A 184 9.79 6.12 24.54
C GLN A 184 8.53 6.93 24.23
N GLN A 185 8.55 8.23 24.50
CA GLN A 185 7.47 9.14 24.10
C GLN A 185 7.25 9.12 22.59
N HIS A 186 8.34 9.19 21.82
CA HIS A 186 8.28 9.12 20.36
C HIS A 186 7.80 7.73 19.87
N ILE A 187 8.19 6.64 20.53
CA ILE A 187 7.78 5.28 20.18
C ILE A 187 6.32 5.01 20.57
N GLN A 188 5.91 5.48 21.72
CA GLN A 188 4.58 5.24 22.24
C GLN A 188 3.56 6.25 21.69
N ALA A 189 4.03 7.35 21.10
CA ALA A 189 3.18 8.50 20.73
C ALA A 189 2.32 8.93 21.93
N ASP A 190 2.95 8.90 23.11
CA ASP A 190 2.36 9.18 24.41
C ASP A 190 3.36 10.04 25.18
N ILE A 191 2.95 11.26 25.53
CA ILE A 191 3.77 12.24 26.23
C ILE A 191 4.15 11.80 27.65
N LEU A 192 3.39 10.88 28.24
CA LEU A 192 3.64 10.35 29.57
C LEU A 192 4.48 9.07 29.54
N ALA A 193 4.76 8.51 28.36
CA ALA A 193 5.55 7.31 28.24
C ALA A 193 6.96 7.54 28.80
N ARG A 194 7.39 6.65 29.69
CA ARG A 194 8.73 6.64 30.28
C ARG A 194 9.41 5.32 29.95
N ASP A 195 10.74 5.35 29.95
CA ASP A 195 11.50 4.11 29.93
C ASP A 195 11.36 3.43 31.30
N PRO A 196 10.76 2.22 31.37
CA PRO A 196 10.52 1.54 32.64
C PRO A 196 11.81 1.08 33.33
N THR A 197 12.96 1.18 32.65
CA THR A 197 14.28 0.83 33.20
C THR A 197 14.99 2.01 33.89
N ILE A 198 14.34 3.19 33.94
CA ILE A 198 14.86 4.41 34.57
C ILE A 198 13.95 4.80 35.74
N ASN A 199 14.51 4.83 36.95
CA ASN A 199 13.83 5.30 38.15
C ASN A 199 14.12 6.79 38.36
N GLU A 200 13.11 7.67 38.21
CA GLU A 200 12.88 8.87 39.03
C GLU A 200 11.64 9.68 38.58
N GLU A 201 11.13 10.48 39.53
CA GLU A 201 9.84 11.20 39.55
C GLU A 201 9.92 12.60 38.91
N ASP A 202 8.77 13.06 38.41
CA ASP A 202 8.48 14.40 37.87
C ASP A 202 9.25 14.91 36.63
N MET A 203 8.57 14.90 35.48
CA MET A 203 8.74 15.90 34.41
C MET A 203 7.57 15.88 33.42
N GLN A 204 7.09 17.08 33.06
CA GLN A 204 6.05 17.32 32.06
C GLN A 204 6.69 17.70 30.72
N TYR A 205 6.32 17.00 29.65
CA TYR A 205 6.81 17.27 28.30
C TYR A 205 5.69 17.31 27.25
N ARG A 206 5.87 18.17 26.24
CA ARG A 206 4.99 18.38 25.08
C ARG A 206 5.57 17.69 23.83
N ASP A 207 4.74 17.54 22.80
CA ASP A 207 5.00 16.80 21.56
C ASP A 207 6.42 16.97 20.99
N PRO A 208 7.18 15.87 20.77
CA PRO A 208 8.45 15.92 20.09
C PRO A 208 8.20 16.13 18.58
N PRO A 209 8.73 17.21 18.00
CA PRO A 209 8.53 17.49 16.59
C PRO A 209 9.52 16.71 15.72
N VAL A 210 9.01 16.12 14.64
CA VAL A 210 9.80 15.39 13.64
C VAL A 210 10.13 16.35 12.50
N ARG A 211 11.42 16.56 12.22
CA ARG A 211 11.85 17.33 11.04
C ARG A 211 12.28 16.41 9.91
N HIS A 212 11.80 16.74 8.71
CA HIS A 212 12.30 16.20 7.46
C HIS A 212 13.40 17.11 6.89
N ALA A 213 14.41 16.50 6.26
CA ALA A 213 15.27 17.20 5.32
C ALA A 213 14.40 17.83 4.22
N SER A 214 14.69 19.07 3.83
CA SER A 214 13.85 19.87 2.94
C SER A 214 13.68 19.23 1.55
N SER A 215 12.50 19.39 0.95
CA SER A 215 12.04 18.73 -0.29
C SER A 215 12.87 18.97 -1.56
N ARG A 216 13.85 19.88 -1.54
CA ARG A 216 14.75 20.16 -2.67
C ARG A 216 16.00 19.27 -2.72
N SER A 217 16.14 18.32 -1.79
CA SER A 217 17.42 17.68 -1.54
C SER A 217 17.77 16.42 -2.34
N ASN A 218 16.87 15.95 -3.21
CA ASN A 218 17.06 14.71 -3.97
C ASN A 218 17.37 14.93 -5.47
N GLU A 219 17.68 16.17 -5.89
CA GLU A 219 17.96 16.47 -7.30
C GLU A 219 19.42 16.15 -7.68
N SER A 220 19.58 15.16 -8.56
CA SER A 220 20.86 14.80 -9.18
C SER A 220 21.27 15.77 -10.30
N VAL A 221 22.55 15.70 -10.69
CA VAL A 221 23.05 16.37 -11.90
C VAL A 221 22.41 15.75 -13.14
N SER A 222 22.35 14.41 -13.24
CA SER A 222 21.56 13.73 -14.27
C SER A 222 20.07 14.04 -14.10
N TYR A 223 19.38 14.28 -15.20
CA TYR A 223 17.95 14.61 -15.25
C TYR A 223 17.27 14.14 -16.53
N GLN A 224 18.03 13.71 -17.53
CA GLN A 224 17.43 13.24 -18.77
C GLN A 224 16.62 11.97 -18.52
N PRO A 225 15.46 11.81 -19.18
CA PRO A 225 14.67 10.59 -19.09
C PRO A 225 15.48 9.37 -19.54
N LEU A 226 15.30 8.27 -18.81
CA LEU A 226 15.95 6.99 -19.03
C LEU A 226 14.92 5.94 -19.48
N PRO A 227 15.27 5.08 -20.46
CA PRO A 227 14.42 3.95 -20.77
C PRO A 227 14.39 2.96 -19.60
N PRO A 228 13.32 2.14 -19.49
CA PRO A 228 13.31 1.00 -18.58
C PRO A 228 14.48 0.04 -18.83
N PRO A 229 14.89 -0.77 -17.83
CA PRO A 229 15.90 -1.81 -18.02
C PRO A 229 15.55 -2.71 -19.21
N ILE A 230 16.55 -3.13 -20.00
CA ILE A 230 16.35 -3.89 -21.25
C ILE A 230 15.42 -5.10 -21.06
N TRP A 231 15.59 -5.84 -19.97
CA TRP A 231 14.78 -7.01 -19.64
C TRP A 231 13.31 -6.67 -19.30
N ALA A 232 13.00 -5.42 -18.95
CA ALA A 232 11.65 -4.91 -18.65
C ALA A 232 11.04 -4.05 -19.78
N ARG A 233 11.73 -3.88 -20.92
CA ARG A 233 11.21 -3.08 -22.04
C ARG A 233 10.07 -3.77 -22.78
N ILE A 234 9.07 -2.97 -23.19
CA ILE A 234 7.90 -3.38 -23.97
C ILE A 234 7.87 -2.66 -25.32
N HIS A 235 7.03 -3.13 -26.25
CA HIS A 235 6.96 -2.60 -27.62
C HIS A 235 6.53 -1.13 -27.72
N SER A 236 5.76 -0.62 -26.75
CA SER A 236 5.35 0.78 -26.73
C SER A 236 6.44 1.73 -26.22
N ASP A 237 7.51 1.22 -25.60
CA ASP A 237 8.57 2.09 -25.09
C ASP A 237 9.25 2.84 -26.24
N PRO A 238 9.66 4.10 -26.00
CA PRO A 238 10.44 4.84 -26.98
C PRO A 238 11.74 4.09 -27.33
N SER A 239 12.25 4.36 -28.53
CA SER A 239 13.57 3.86 -28.93
C SER A 239 14.61 4.30 -27.90
N PRO A 240 15.48 3.39 -27.44
CA PRO A 240 16.42 3.74 -26.38
C PRO A 240 17.41 4.77 -26.96
N PRO A 241 17.87 5.74 -26.16
CA PRO A 241 19.03 6.52 -26.56
C PRO A 241 20.22 5.58 -26.82
N THR A 242 21.10 5.97 -27.74
CA THR A 242 22.36 5.25 -27.95
C THR A 242 23.20 5.39 -26.69
N ILE A 243 23.35 4.30 -25.94
CA ILE A 243 24.20 4.25 -24.75
C ILE A 243 25.47 3.49 -25.11
N VAL A 244 26.60 4.18 -25.09
CA VAL A 244 27.91 3.57 -25.26
C VAL A 244 28.32 2.96 -23.93
N LEU A 245 28.35 1.63 -23.88
CA LEU A 245 28.80 0.92 -22.67
C LEU A 245 30.31 1.10 -22.50
N LEU A 246 30.69 1.55 -21.31
CA LEU A 246 32.09 1.70 -20.94
C LEU A 246 32.74 0.32 -20.75
N ASN A 247 33.88 0.11 -21.42
CA ASN A 247 34.73 -1.07 -21.26
C ASN A 247 35.85 -0.84 -20.21
N GLY A 248 35.51 -0.14 -19.13
CA GLY A 248 36.46 0.27 -18.08
C GLY A 248 36.31 1.74 -17.69
N PRO A 249 37.14 2.24 -16.76
CA PRO A 249 37.10 3.63 -16.32
C PRO A 249 37.39 4.59 -17.48
N PRO A 250 36.52 5.56 -17.78
CA PRO A 250 36.89 6.65 -18.68
C PRO A 250 38.01 7.46 -18.02
N GLU A 251 39.04 7.84 -18.79
CA GLU A 251 40.10 8.71 -18.25
C GLU A 251 39.56 10.12 -17.93
N LEU A 252 38.67 10.62 -18.79
CA LEU A 252 38.02 11.91 -18.66
C LEU A 252 36.56 11.82 -19.10
N ILE A 253 35.66 12.34 -18.27
CA ILE A 253 34.25 12.57 -18.59
C ILE A 253 34.13 14.05 -18.99
N PRO A 254 34.02 14.38 -20.29
CA PRO A 254 33.98 15.76 -20.75
C PRO A 254 32.64 16.43 -20.42
N ILE A 255 32.64 17.76 -20.33
CA ILE A 255 31.40 18.50 -20.18
C ILE A 255 30.62 18.46 -21.49
N GLN A 256 29.38 17.99 -21.43
CA GLN A 256 28.50 17.92 -22.60
C GLN A 256 27.68 19.21 -22.67
N GLY A 257 28.08 20.18 -23.48
CA GLY A 257 27.57 21.56 -23.39
C GLY A 257 26.05 21.73 -23.55
N ASP A 258 25.36 20.83 -24.24
CA ASP A 258 23.91 20.86 -24.44
C ASP A 258 23.12 20.22 -23.27
N THR A 259 23.67 19.16 -22.67
CA THR A 259 23.01 18.42 -21.59
C THR A 259 23.48 18.83 -20.20
N ALA A 260 24.67 19.43 -20.08
CA ALA A 260 25.29 19.78 -18.82
C ALA A 260 24.46 20.80 -18.04
N SER A 261 24.28 20.52 -16.75
CA SER A 261 23.41 21.33 -15.91
C SER A 261 23.83 21.38 -14.45
N CYS A 262 23.30 22.36 -13.73
CA CYS A 262 23.35 22.45 -12.28
C CYS A 262 21.92 22.50 -11.73
N CYS A 263 21.60 21.61 -10.78
CA CYS A 263 20.29 21.47 -10.13
C CYS A 263 20.04 22.48 -8.99
N CYS A 264 20.72 23.64 -8.98
CA CYS A 264 20.49 24.66 -7.95
C CYS A 264 19.14 25.38 -8.07
N LYS A 265 18.47 25.25 -9.23
CA LYS A 265 17.15 25.81 -9.53
C LYS A 265 16.29 24.76 -10.25
N PRO A 266 14.95 24.81 -10.13
CA PRO A 266 14.06 23.89 -10.83
C PRO A 266 14.24 23.87 -12.36
N GLU A 267 14.49 25.03 -12.96
CA GLU A 267 14.73 25.18 -14.40
C GLU A 267 16.09 24.63 -14.86
N ARG A 268 16.98 24.35 -13.88
CA ARG A 268 18.39 23.94 -14.02
C ARG A 268 19.25 24.95 -14.77
N VAL A 269 20.39 25.30 -14.19
CA VAL A 269 21.34 26.23 -14.81
C VAL A 269 22.16 25.48 -15.84
N ARG A 270 22.27 26.02 -17.06
CA ARG A 270 22.95 25.40 -18.20
C ARG A 270 24.41 25.79 -18.29
N TYR A 271 25.15 25.01 -19.06
CA TYR A 271 26.52 25.32 -19.44
C TYR A 271 26.60 26.62 -20.26
N ASP A 272 27.58 27.43 -19.95
CA ASP A 272 27.92 28.66 -20.65
C ASP A 272 29.22 28.47 -21.45
N ILE A 273 29.12 28.57 -22.77
CA ILE A 273 30.26 28.40 -23.69
C ILE A 273 31.39 29.43 -23.47
N PHE A 274 31.10 30.57 -22.83
CA PHE A 274 32.08 31.62 -22.60
C PHE A 274 32.79 31.51 -21.24
N SER A 275 32.32 30.62 -20.37
CA SER A 275 32.87 30.44 -19.04
C SER A 275 33.89 29.29 -19.01
N SER A 276 34.96 29.45 -18.22
CA SER A 276 36.02 28.44 -18.13
C SER A 276 35.52 27.13 -17.53
N THR A 277 36.09 26.03 -18.03
CA THR A 277 35.92 24.69 -17.45
C THR A 277 37.15 24.33 -16.63
N PHE A 278 37.00 23.39 -15.71
CA PHE A 278 38.08 22.82 -14.94
C PHE A 278 37.86 21.31 -14.75
N LYS A 279 38.93 20.59 -14.45
CA LYS A 279 38.90 19.14 -14.24
C LYS A 279 38.84 18.82 -12.74
N ARG A 280 38.08 17.79 -12.38
CA ARG A 280 37.94 17.34 -10.99
C ARG A 280 38.01 15.81 -10.90
N PRO A 281 38.70 15.24 -9.90
CA PRO A 281 38.61 13.80 -9.62
C PRO A 281 37.18 13.40 -9.23
N CYS A 282 36.76 12.23 -9.67
CA CYS A 282 35.46 11.64 -9.33
C CYS A 282 35.57 10.11 -9.22
N ILE A 283 34.61 9.51 -8.53
CA ILE A 283 34.52 8.06 -8.32
C ILE A 283 33.28 7.54 -9.05
N ILE A 284 33.46 6.52 -9.88
CA ILE A 284 32.37 5.81 -10.55
C ILE A 284 32.19 4.45 -9.87
N TYR A 285 31.00 4.21 -9.32
CA TYR A 285 30.63 2.92 -8.73
C TYR A 285 30.01 2.01 -9.78
N ASP A 286 30.53 0.79 -9.92
CA ASP A 286 30.02 -0.26 -10.81
C ASP A 286 29.69 -1.56 -10.04
N LEU A 287 29.21 -2.60 -10.73
CA LEU A 287 28.78 -3.87 -10.13
C LEU A 287 29.87 -4.68 -9.45
N LYS A 288 31.13 -4.51 -9.84
CA LYS A 288 32.25 -5.32 -9.33
C LYS A 288 33.32 -4.50 -8.64
N THR A 289 33.42 -3.22 -8.93
CA THR A 289 34.47 -2.34 -8.40
C THR A 289 34.00 -0.89 -8.49
N SER A 290 34.78 -0.01 -7.86
CA SER A 290 34.81 1.42 -8.15
C SER A 290 35.97 1.76 -9.08
N TRP A 291 35.86 2.90 -9.73
CA TRP A 291 36.84 3.48 -10.66
C TRP A 291 37.14 4.92 -10.29
N ASP A 292 38.42 5.27 -10.23
CA ASP A 292 38.85 6.67 -10.26
C ASP A 292 38.78 7.19 -11.69
N SER A 293 38.25 8.39 -11.85
CA SER A 293 38.11 9.08 -13.14
C SER A 293 38.27 10.58 -12.93
N VAL A 294 38.41 11.33 -14.01
CA VAL A 294 38.34 12.79 -14.00
C VAL A 294 37.06 13.24 -14.71
N ILE A 295 36.39 14.27 -14.20
CA ILE A 295 35.22 14.90 -14.81
C ILE A 295 35.49 16.37 -15.07
N GLU A 296 35.09 16.85 -16.24
CA GLU A 296 35.16 18.25 -16.61
C GLU A 296 33.88 18.97 -16.18
N LEU A 297 34.06 20.10 -15.50
CA LEU A 297 33.00 20.85 -14.84
C LEU A 297 33.14 22.35 -15.15
N GLN A 298 32.05 23.08 -14.94
CA GLN A 298 32.04 24.53 -14.96
C GLN A 298 31.44 25.07 -13.67
N GLN A 299 32.02 26.13 -13.12
CA GLN A 299 31.47 26.78 -11.93
C GLN A 299 30.07 27.33 -12.26
N CYS A 300 29.05 26.99 -11.47
CA CYS A 300 27.72 27.52 -11.70
C CYS A 300 27.70 29.03 -11.44
N LEU A 301 27.48 29.84 -12.47
CA LEU A 301 27.45 31.30 -12.35
C LEU A 301 26.28 31.83 -11.51
N THR A 302 25.21 31.03 -11.39
CA THR A 302 23.99 31.43 -10.67
C THR A 302 24.12 31.25 -9.17
N CYS A 303 24.44 30.04 -8.70
CA CYS A 303 24.55 29.79 -7.25
C CYS A 303 25.98 29.93 -6.74
N LYS A 304 27.01 29.79 -7.58
CA LYS A 304 28.43 29.76 -7.20
C LYS A 304 28.83 28.65 -6.20
N ASN A 305 27.87 27.86 -5.74
CA ASN A 305 28.02 26.84 -4.68
C ASN A 305 28.10 25.42 -5.23
N ARG A 306 27.75 25.25 -6.51
CA ARG A 306 27.74 23.97 -7.21
C ARG A 306 28.39 24.13 -8.57
N CYS A 307 28.65 23.01 -9.21
CA CYS A 307 29.16 22.97 -10.57
C CYS A 307 28.06 22.55 -11.55
N VAL A 308 28.09 23.15 -12.73
CA VAL A 308 27.46 22.60 -13.93
C VAL A 308 28.29 21.40 -14.35
N GLY A 309 27.65 20.24 -14.48
CA GLY A 309 28.32 19.02 -14.90
C GLY A 309 27.49 18.22 -15.90
N PRO A 310 28.12 17.26 -16.60
CA PRO A 310 27.48 16.47 -17.65
C PRO A 310 26.39 15.55 -17.10
N ASP A 311 25.35 15.29 -17.90
CA ASP A 311 24.26 14.36 -17.55
C ASP A 311 24.71 12.89 -17.57
N CYS A 312 25.61 12.57 -18.50
CA CYS A 312 26.26 11.25 -18.66
C CYS A 312 25.35 10.08 -19.10
N ARG A 313 24.07 10.31 -19.42
CA ARG A 313 23.17 9.25 -19.92
C ARG A 313 23.75 8.47 -21.10
N ASP A 314 24.35 9.17 -22.06
CA ASP A 314 24.79 8.60 -23.34
C ASP A 314 26.01 7.67 -23.20
N ILE A 315 26.70 7.72 -22.05
CA ILE A 315 27.82 6.82 -21.71
C ILE A 315 27.44 5.82 -20.60
N GLY A 316 26.15 5.71 -20.27
CA GLY A 316 25.65 4.72 -19.33
C GLY A 316 25.95 5.01 -17.86
N LEU A 317 26.18 6.28 -17.52
CA LEU A 317 26.44 6.72 -16.15
C LEU A 317 25.34 7.65 -15.64
N PHE A 318 25.00 7.49 -14.37
CA PHE A 318 24.19 8.40 -13.59
C PHE A 318 25.11 9.28 -12.74
N ASN A 319 25.17 10.56 -13.08
CA ASN A 319 25.89 11.58 -12.35
C ASN A 319 25.04 12.10 -11.18
N TRP A 320 25.38 11.66 -9.96
CA TRP A 320 24.68 12.09 -8.76
C TRP A 320 25.02 13.55 -8.43
N ASN A 321 26.31 13.86 -8.24
CA ASN A 321 26.73 15.15 -7.69
C ASN A 321 28.07 15.68 -8.22
N ASN A 322 28.51 15.26 -9.42
CA ASN A 322 29.80 15.59 -10.04
C ASN A 322 31.05 15.05 -9.33
N CYS A 323 30.90 14.37 -8.20
CA CYS A 323 32.00 13.69 -7.50
C CYS A 323 31.77 12.18 -7.44
N ILE A 324 30.50 11.78 -7.33
CA ILE A 324 30.06 10.39 -7.25
C ILE A 324 29.16 10.11 -8.44
N LEU A 325 29.49 9.07 -9.20
CA LEU A 325 28.73 8.59 -10.34
C LEU A 325 28.46 7.09 -10.17
N PHE A 326 27.41 6.61 -10.82
CA PHE A 326 27.01 5.20 -10.78
C PHE A 326 26.79 4.69 -12.20
N THR A 327 27.19 3.47 -12.51
CA THR A 327 26.77 2.86 -13.78
C THR A 327 25.27 2.59 -13.75
N HIS A 328 24.59 2.77 -14.89
CA HIS A 328 23.18 2.36 -15.02
C HIS A 328 23.01 0.87 -14.74
N HIS A 329 24.02 0.06 -15.04
CA HIS A 329 24.04 -1.38 -14.73
C HIS A 329 23.93 -1.65 -13.23
N LEU A 330 24.72 -0.96 -12.41
CA LEU A 330 24.66 -1.10 -10.95
C LEU A 330 23.28 -0.73 -10.39
N LEU A 331 22.69 0.37 -10.85
CA LEU A 331 21.38 0.82 -10.38
C LEU A 331 20.24 -0.09 -10.86
N ASN A 332 20.35 -0.63 -12.08
CA ASN A 332 19.39 -1.59 -12.64
C ASN A 332 19.49 -2.98 -12.02
N ASP A 333 20.66 -3.39 -11.53
CA ASP A 333 20.84 -4.67 -10.82
C ASP A 333 20.02 -4.70 -9.53
N PHE A 334 19.99 -3.60 -8.77
CA PHE A 334 19.11 -3.53 -7.61
C PHE A 334 17.64 -3.65 -8.03
N ILE A 335 17.22 -3.00 -9.13
CA ILE A 335 15.84 -3.13 -9.67
C ILE A 335 15.52 -4.60 -9.97
N ALA A 336 16.43 -5.31 -10.64
CA ALA A 336 16.26 -6.73 -10.92
C ALA A 336 16.14 -7.55 -9.63
N ALA A 337 17.01 -7.30 -8.65
CA ALA A 337 17.03 -8.06 -7.39
C ALA A 337 15.72 -7.91 -6.59
N TYR A 338 15.27 -6.68 -6.35
CA TYR A 338 14.12 -6.43 -5.48
C TYR A 338 12.76 -6.73 -6.13
N THR A 339 12.69 -6.73 -7.46
CA THR A 339 11.47 -7.12 -8.18
C THR A 339 11.35 -8.64 -8.33
N THR A 340 12.50 -9.35 -8.33
CA THR A 340 12.56 -10.81 -8.40
C THR A 340 12.34 -11.47 -7.04
N SER A 341 12.91 -10.93 -5.97
CA SER A 341 12.86 -11.54 -4.64
C SER A 341 12.76 -10.48 -3.54
N GLU A 342 12.46 -10.90 -2.31
CA GLU A 342 12.46 -10.00 -1.15
C GLU A 342 13.89 -9.52 -0.83
N THR A 343 14.30 -8.41 -1.46
CA THR A 343 15.63 -7.82 -1.31
C THR A 343 15.53 -6.38 -0.83
N PRO A 344 15.68 -6.13 0.49
CA PRO A 344 15.82 -4.78 1.02
C PRO A 344 17.10 -4.09 0.53
N ILE A 345 17.06 -2.77 0.35
CA ILE A 345 18.22 -1.96 -0.09
C ILE A 345 19.44 -2.25 0.79
N ARG A 346 19.28 -2.27 2.12
CA ARG A 346 20.38 -2.53 3.06
C ARG A 346 21.04 -3.89 2.86
N SER A 347 20.25 -4.93 2.62
CA SER A 347 20.75 -6.29 2.37
C SER A 347 21.54 -6.33 1.06
N TRP A 348 21.02 -5.70 0.00
CA TRP A 348 21.72 -5.61 -1.28
C TRP A 348 23.02 -4.80 -1.18
N VAL A 349 23.00 -3.64 -0.50
CA VAL A 349 24.21 -2.84 -0.23
C VAL A 349 25.25 -3.66 0.55
N SER A 350 24.83 -4.47 1.52
CA SER A 350 25.74 -5.34 2.28
C SER A 350 26.37 -6.44 1.40
N VAL A 351 25.60 -7.02 0.47
CA VAL A 351 26.14 -7.93 -0.55
C VAL A 351 27.15 -7.21 -1.43
N MET A 352 26.90 -5.93 -1.76
CA MET A 352 27.79 -5.15 -2.59
C MET A 352 29.10 -4.79 -1.90
N SER A 353 29.06 -4.41 -0.62
CA SER A 353 30.27 -4.20 0.19
C SER A 353 31.16 -5.45 0.22
N ARG A 354 30.58 -6.63 0.47
CA ARG A 354 31.34 -7.90 0.44
C ARG A 354 31.91 -8.23 -0.94
N ARG A 355 31.17 -7.90 -2.00
CA ARG A 355 31.67 -8.11 -3.37
C ARG A 355 32.86 -7.22 -3.67
N TYR A 356 32.82 -5.96 -3.24
CA TYR A 356 33.92 -5.00 -3.39
C TYR A 356 35.16 -5.40 -2.58
N GLU A 357 34.97 -5.95 -1.39
CA GLU A 357 36.07 -6.54 -0.60
C GLU A 357 36.68 -7.74 -1.33
N ALA A 358 35.86 -8.66 -1.85
CA ALA A 358 36.33 -9.84 -2.56
C ALA A 358 37.05 -9.53 -3.89
N SER A 359 36.67 -8.44 -4.56
CA SER A 359 37.32 -7.97 -5.77
C SER A 359 38.52 -7.05 -5.52
N ASN A 360 38.85 -6.76 -4.26
CA ASN A 360 39.87 -5.79 -3.87
C ASN A 360 39.70 -4.43 -4.56
N ALA A 361 38.46 -3.90 -4.53
CA ALA A 361 38.12 -2.62 -5.17
C ALA A 361 38.91 -1.46 -4.54
N GLY A 362 39.29 -0.46 -5.36
CA GLY A 362 40.09 0.69 -4.91
C GLY A 362 39.41 1.56 -3.85
N HIS A 363 38.07 1.61 -3.86
CA HIS A 363 37.26 2.26 -2.82
C HIS A 363 36.21 1.29 -2.28
N PRO A 364 35.90 1.32 -0.97
CA PRO A 364 34.80 0.53 -0.40
C PRO A 364 33.47 0.93 -1.02
N PHE A 365 32.51 0.00 -1.07
CA PHE A 365 31.17 0.31 -1.59
C PHE A 365 30.48 1.37 -0.72
N ILE A 366 29.69 2.23 -1.38
CA ILE A 366 29.03 3.35 -0.72
C ILE A 366 28.01 2.90 0.33
N GLY A 367 27.86 3.68 1.39
CA GLY A 367 26.93 3.39 2.47
C GLY A 367 25.45 3.37 2.04
N HIS A 368 24.64 2.64 2.80
CA HIS A 368 23.21 2.44 2.54
C HIS A 368 22.41 3.74 2.37
N GLN A 369 22.68 4.75 3.20
CA GLN A 369 21.93 6.01 3.17
C GLN A 369 22.15 6.73 1.83
N THR A 370 23.40 6.86 1.39
CA THR A 370 23.74 7.51 0.14
C THR A 370 23.21 6.72 -1.06
N PHE A 371 23.41 5.40 -1.09
CA PHE A 371 22.86 4.57 -2.16
C PHE A 371 21.34 4.68 -2.26
N SER A 372 20.63 4.67 -1.13
CA SER A 372 19.16 4.82 -1.13
C SER A 372 18.73 6.12 -1.78
N THR A 373 19.36 7.23 -1.40
CA THR A 373 19.04 8.56 -1.95
C THR A 373 19.33 8.62 -3.46
N VAL A 374 20.49 8.11 -3.89
CA VAL A 374 20.87 8.00 -5.31
C VAL A 374 19.85 7.18 -6.08
N TRP A 375 19.48 6.00 -5.58
CA TRP A 375 18.56 5.10 -6.27
C TRP A 375 17.16 5.72 -6.42
N PHE A 376 16.64 6.37 -5.37
CA PHE A 376 15.35 7.07 -5.45
C PHE A 376 15.39 8.26 -6.41
N SER A 377 16.55 8.90 -6.61
CA SER A 377 16.72 9.93 -7.63
C SER A 377 16.76 9.32 -9.04
N TYR A 378 17.51 8.23 -9.22
CA TYR A 378 17.62 7.50 -10.49
C TYR A 378 16.27 6.98 -11.00
N VAL A 379 15.46 6.31 -10.16
CA VAL A 379 14.20 5.71 -10.62
C VAL A 379 13.14 6.75 -11.03
N ARG A 380 13.30 8.01 -10.64
CA ARG A 380 12.44 9.11 -11.11
C ARG A 380 12.69 9.44 -12.58
N LEU A 381 13.86 9.11 -13.10
CA LEU A 381 14.21 9.31 -14.51
C LEU A 381 13.67 8.19 -15.41
N LEU A 382 13.33 7.03 -14.84
CA LEU A 382 12.82 5.88 -15.61
C LEU A 382 11.42 6.14 -16.17
N GLN A 383 11.27 5.99 -17.48
CA GLN A 383 10.01 6.14 -18.21
C GLN A 383 9.10 4.91 -18.01
N LEU A 384 8.37 4.87 -16.89
CA LEU A 384 7.61 3.71 -16.44
C LEU A 384 6.08 3.89 -16.53
N ASP A 385 5.56 4.85 -17.30
CA ASP A 385 4.15 5.26 -17.21
C ASP A 385 3.20 4.55 -18.21
N GLU A 386 3.69 4.01 -19.33
CA GLU A 386 2.88 3.46 -20.43
C GLU A 386 2.49 1.97 -20.29
N ASN A 387 2.36 1.45 -19.06
CA ASN A 387 2.23 0.02 -18.76
C ASN A 387 1.05 -0.32 -17.83
N THR A 388 0.17 0.64 -17.55
CA THR A 388 -0.87 0.53 -16.52
C THR A 388 -2.28 0.34 -17.09
N VAL A 389 -2.38 0.23 -18.42
CA VAL A 389 -3.61 -0.13 -19.14
C VAL A 389 -3.34 -1.43 -19.89
N CYS A 390 -4.13 -2.47 -19.63
CA CYS A 390 -3.98 -3.74 -20.32
C CYS A 390 -4.39 -3.60 -21.79
N SER A 391 -3.55 -4.06 -22.72
CA SER A 391 -3.84 -4.04 -24.16
C SER A 391 -5.07 -4.87 -24.55
N LYS A 392 -5.46 -5.85 -23.72
CA LYS A 392 -6.65 -6.68 -23.94
C LYS A 392 -7.93 -6.06 -23.37
N CYS A 393 -7.83 -5.37 -22.23
CA CYS A 393 -9.01 -4.83 -21.53
C CYS A 393 -9.28 -3.36 -21.83
N GLY A 394 -8.28 -2.59 -22.28
CA GLY A 394 -8.38 -1.14 -22.43
C GLY A 394 -8.54 -0.41 -21.09
N PRO A 395 -8.87 0.89 -21.08
CA PRO A 395 -8.97 1.69 -19.85
C PRO A 395 -10.16 1.31 -18.95
N SER A 396 -11.18 0.65 -19.50
CA SER A 396 -12.39 0.25 -18.78
C SER A 396 -12.60 -1.27 -18.87
N PRO A 397 -11.85 -2.05 -18.07
CA PRO A 397 -12.01 -3.51 -18.02
C PRO A 397 -13.43 -3.92 -17.61
N ASP A 398 -13.98 -4.92 -18.29
CA ASP A 398 -15.28 -5.51 -17.95
C ASP A 398 -15.27 -6.17 -16.56
N ALA A 399 -14.12 -6.70 -16.13
CA ALA A 399 -13.93 -7.32 -14.82
C ALA A 399 -12.72 -6.72 -14.09
N LEU A 400 -12.92 -6.30 -12.84
CA LEU A 400 -11.86 -5.87 -11.93
C LEU A 400 -11.82 -6.72 -10.68
N ILE A 401 -10.60 -6.97 -10.22
CA ILE A 401 -10.31 -7.71 -8.99
C ILE A 401 -9.66 -6.71 -8.04
N PHE A 402 -10.27 -6.52 -6.88
CA PHE A 402 -9.70 -5.76 -5.78
C PHE A 402 -9.26 -6.74 -4.72
N ASP A 403 -8.04 -6.56 -4.22
CA ASP A 403 -7.56 -7.32 -3.06
C ASP A 403 -6.60 -6.43 -2.27
N GLY A 404 -6.97 -6.12 -1.03
CA GLY A 404 -6.14 -5.35 -0.12
C GLY A 404 -4.91 -6.16 0.28
N VAL A 405 -3.73 -5.57 0.05
CA VAL A 405 -2.47 -6.20 0.44
C VAL A 405 -1.84 -5.47 1.61
N SER A 406 -1.34 -6.28 2.54
CA SER A 406 -0.62 -5.87 3.75
C SER A 406 0.78 -5.31 3.46
N ILE A 407 0.90 -4.37 2.51
CA ILE A 407 2.10 -3.55 2.34
C ILE A 407 1.84 -2.23 3.06
N SER A 408 2.30 -2.17 4.30
CA SER A 408 2.07 -1.02 5.18
C SER A 408 3.39 -0.41 5.61
N PHE A 409 3.48 0.92 5.61
CA PHE A 409 4.54 1.65 6.31
C PHE A 409 4.08 2.04 7.71
N ASN A 410 4.99 2.55 8.55
CA ASN A 410 4.66 2.96 9.90
C ASN A 410 3.73 4.19 9.89
N ARG A 411 2.67 4.22 10.71
CA ARG A 411 1.76 5.37 10.81
C ARG A 411 2.47 6.67 11.21
N ARG A 412 3.58 6.60 11.95
CA ARG A 412 4.39 7.79 12.30
C ARG A 412 5.08 8.43 11.10
N ASN A 413 5.26 7.67 10.02
CA ASN A 413 5.80 8.16 8.75
C ASN A 413 4.70 8.67 7.81
N MET A 414 3.43 8.62 8.23
CA MET A 414 2.31 9.11 7.45
C MET A 414 2.20 10.62 7.59
N LEU A 415 2.15 11.29 6.45
CA LEU A 415 2.01 12.72 6.31
C LEU A 415 0.54 13.07 6.04
N SER A 416 0.16 14.30 6.39
CA SER A 416 -1.16 14.86 6.04
C SER A 416 -1.39 14.98 4.53
N THR A 417 -0.34 14.81 3.72
CA THR A 417 -0.41 14.84 2.26
C THR A 417 -1.05 13.59 1.66
N ILE A 418 -1.26 12.51 2.41
CA ILE A 418 -1.99 11.33 1.93
C ILE A 418 -3.42 11.71 1.55
N GLN A 419 -3.79 11.43 0.31
CA GLN A 419 -5.13 11.69 -0.23
C GLN A 419 -5.71 10.42 -0.87
N PRO A 420 -6.24 9.47 -0.07
CA PRO A 420 -6.93 8.31 -0.62
C PRO A 420 -8.20 8.74 -1.36
N PRO A 421 -8.72 7.92 -2.28
CA PRO A 421 -9.96 8.22 -2.99
C PRO A 421 -11.16 8.34 -2.04
N THR A 422 -11.03 7.84 -0.80
CA THR A 422 -12.04 7.91 0.25
C THR A 422 -12.25 9.31 0.84
N LEU A 423 -11.41 10.29 0.52
CA LEU A 423 -11.56 11.66 0.99
C LEU A 423 -12.78 12.36 0.36
N ILE A 424 -13.60 12.96 1.22
CA ILE A 424 -14.67 13.88 0.84
C ILE A 424 -14.05 15.27 0.72
N HIS A 425 -14.13 15.86 -0.47
CA HIS A 425 -13.75 17.26 -0.67
C HIS A 425 -14.82 18.18 -0.04
N PRO A 426 -14.44 19.15 0.82
CA PRO A 426 -15.39 19.93 1.63
C PRO A 426 -16.36 20.79 0.82
N THR A 427 -15.95 21.26 -0.37
CA THR A 427 -16.76 22.19 -1.19
C THR A 427 -17.11 21.68 -2.59
N ARG A 428 -16.58 20.52 -2.99
CA ARG A 428 -16.72 19.99 -4.37
C ARG A 428 -17.40 18.63 -4.42
N SER A 429 -17.49 17.94 -3.29
CA SER A 429 -18.24 16.69 -3.22
C SER A 429 -19.72 17.01 -3.24
N SER A 430 -20.48 16.28 -4.05
CA SER A 430 -21.93 16.31 -3.99
C SER A 430 -22.42 15.78 -2.64
N VAL A 431 -23.44 16.41 -2.07
CA VAL A 431 -24.09 15.94 -0.84
C VAL A 431 -25.36 15.17 -1.21
N ARG A 432 -25.49 13.94 -0.73
CA ARG A 432 -26.59 13.02 -1.05
C ARG A 432 -27.61 12.96 0.08
N ASP A 433 -28.37 14.05 0.28
CA ASP A 433 -29.36 14.16 1.35
C ASP A 433 -30.57 13.23 1.22
N SER A 434 -30.87 12.76 0.02
CA SER A 434 -31.96 11.80 -0.21
C SER A 434 -31.59 10.36 0.16
N THR A 435 -30.29 10.08 0.36
CA THR A 435 -29.81 8.72 0.63
C THR A 435 -30.03 8.33 2.09
N ILE A 436 -30.91 7.36 2.32
CA ILE A 436 -31.26 6.86 3.65
C ILE A 436 -31.15 5.33 3.73
N ARG A 437 -30.85 4.81 4.91
CA ARG A 437 -30.69 3.37 5.11
C ARG A 437 -32.02 2.64 4.96
N PHE A 438 -32.13 1.81 3.92
CA PHE A 438 -33.26 0.93 3.72
C PHE A 438 -32.98 -0.48 4.30
N ARG A 439 -33.76 -0.91 5.31
CA ARG A 439 -33.49 -2.16 6.07
C ARG A 439 -34.10 -3.42 5.43
N ASN A 440 -35.17 -3.27 4.66
CA ASN A 440 -35.92 -4.38 4.09
C ASN A 440 -35.51 -4.59 2.64
N GLN A 441 -34.28 -5.04 2.39
CA GLN A 441 -33.75 -5.22 1.03
C GLN A 441 -33.82 -6.68 0.55
N GLN A 442 -34.04 -7.64 1.47
CA GLN A 442 -34.12 -9.07 1.20
C GLN A 442 -35.37 -9.43 0.39
N PHE A 443 -35.42 -10.60 -0.25
CA PHE A 443 -36.66 -11.10 -0.86
C PHE A 443 -37.76 -11.28 0.20
N ILE A 444 -37.46 -12.06 1.24
CA ILE A 444 -38.32 -12.22 2.43
C ILE A 444 -37.87 -11.23 3.49
N HIS A 445 -38.70 -10.27 3.89
CA HIS A 445 -38.27 -9.22 4.85
C HIS A 445 -38.19 -9.75 6.28
N GLU A 446 -39.12 -10.64 6.66
CA GLU A 446 -39.25 -11.15 8.01
C GLU A 446 -38.10 -12.11 8.38
N SER A 447 -37.20 -11.68 9.25
CA SER A 447 -36.03 -12.48 9.67
C SER A 447 -36.40 -13.77 10.41
N SER A 448 -37.48 -13.75 11.20
CA SER A 448 -38.01 -14.96 11.87
C SER A 448 -38.48 -16.01 10.87
N LEU A 449 -39.19 -15.61 9.82
CA LEU A 449 -39.60 -16.51 8.74
C LEU A 449 -38.37 -17.09 8.04
N ARG A 450 -37.36 -16.26 7.76
CA ARG A 450 -36.13 -16.76 7.12
C ARG A 450 -35.41 -17.81 7.96
N LYS A 451 -35.33 -17.59 9.27
CA LYS A 451 -34.74 -18.55 10.21
C LYS A 451 -35.51 -19.87 10.22
N GLN A 452 -36.85 -19.82 10.22
CA GLN A 452 -37.69 -21.03 10.17
C GLN A 452 -37.50 -21.82 8.87
N ILE A 453 -37.48 -21.15 7.71
CA ILE A 453 -37.21 -21.79 6.41
C ILE A 453 -35.82 -22.44 6.40
N ARG A 454 -34.80 -21.76 6.93
CA ARG A 454 -33.42 -22.29 6.96
C ARG A 454 -33.33 -23.59 7.78
N ILE A 455 -34.04 -23.69 8.91
CA ILE A 455 -34.09 -24.92 9.74
C ILE A 455 -34.66 -26.10 8.93
N VAL A 456 -35.69 -25.84 8.12
CA VAL A 456 -36.28 -26.86 7.23
C VAL A 456 -35.27 -27.30 6.17
N LEU A 457 -34.61 -26.36 5.50
CA LEU A 457 -33.72 -26.63 4.35
C LEU A 457 -32.33 -27.19 4.73
N THR A 458 -31.83 -26.96 5.94
CA THR A 458 -30.45 -27.30 6.34
C THR A 458 -30.33 -28.31 7.49
N GLY A 459 -31.40 -28.57 8.25
CA GLY A 459 -31.36 -29.59 9.32
C GLY A 459 -31.51 -31.03 8.79
N PRO A 460 -31.70 -32.03 9.69
CA PRO A 460 -31.90 -33.44 9.31
C PRO A 460 -33.00 -33.64 8.26
N SER A 461 -32.83 -34.60 7.34
CA SER A 461 -33.79 -34.81 6.23
C SER A 461 -35.22 -35.04 6.76
N LEU A 462 -36.21 -34.45 6.07
CA LEU A 462 -37.63 -34.70 6.33
C LEU A 462 -38.10 -36.05 5.77
N PHE A 463 -37.28 -36.68 4.92
CA PHE A 463 -37.63 -37.86 4.13
C PHE A 463 -36.89 -39.13 4.59
N SER A 464 -36.18 -39.06 5.72
CA SER A 464 -35.53 -40.24 6.32
C SER A 464 -36.54 -41.08 7.11
N GLY A 465 -37.41 -41.77 6.37
CA GLY A 465 -38.22 -42.88 6.89
C GLY A 465 -37.74 -44.20 6.25
N ASN A 466 -37.15 -45.07 7.07
CA ASN A 466 -36.67 -46.44 6.77
C ASN A 466 -35.34 -46.59 5.98
N HIS A 467 -34.23 -46.62 6.72
CA HIS A 467 -33.12 -47.54 6.42
C HIS A 467 -32.84 -48.39 7.67
N LEU A 468 -33.82 -49.22 8.04
CA LEU A 468 -33.53 -50.48 8.70
C LEU A 468 -33.34 -51.51 7.58
N SER A 469 -32.16 -52.14 7.56
CA SER A 469 -31.68 -53.18 6.62
C SER A 469 -31.40 -52.75 5.17
N GLU A 470 -30.14 -52.43 4.86
CA GLU A 470 -29.32 -53.25 3.94
C GLU A 470 -27.85 -52.80 3.98
N TYR A 471 -26.97 -53.80 3.95
CA TYR A 471 -25.54 -53.69 4.17
C TYR A 471 -24.80 -52.87 3.10
N GLY A 472 -23.87 -52.03 3.57
CA GLY A 472 -22.52 -51.89 3.00
C GLY A 472 -22.37 -51.16 1.67
N GLN A 473 -21.85 -49.92 1.72
CA GLN A 473 -20.77 -49.50 0.83
C GLN A 473 -20.02 -48.31 1.43
N ILE A 474 -18.73 -48.56 1.68
CA ILE A 474 -17.72 -47.61 2.14
C ILE A 474 -17.48 -46.57 1.04
N ASN A 475 -17.41 -45.29 1.41
CA ASN A 475 -16.69 -44.30 0.61
C ASN A 475 -15.73 -43.50 1.52
N PRO A 476 -14.45 -43.36 1.15
CA PRO A 476 -13.40 -42.90 2.05
C PRO A 476 -13.28 -41.39 1.98
N HIS A 477 -13.34 -40.69 3.11
CA HIS A 477 -12.59 -39.47 3.43
C HIS A 477 -13.15 -38.86 4.72
N THR A 478 -12.81 -39.47 5.86
CA THR A 478 -12.88 -38.81 7.17
C THR A 478 -11.63 -39.22 7.95
N PRO A 479 -10.95 -38.29 8.66
CA PRO A 479 -9.69 -38.58 9.32
C PRO A 479 -9.92 -39.46 10.55
N ILE A 480 -9.03 -40.44 10.71
CA ILE A 480 -8.95 -41.35 11.84
C ILE A 480 -8.71 -40.55 13.14
N ILE A 481 -9.61 -40.68 14.11
CA ILE A 481 -9.35 -40.35 15.51
C ILE A 481 -9.47 -41.64 16.33
N ASN A 482 -8.49 -41.83 17.21
CA ASN A 482 -8.16 -43.04 17.95
C ASN A 482 -9.33 -43.73 18.66
N LEU A 483 -9.32 -45.06 18.52
CA LEU A 483 -10.02 -46.04 19.33
C LEU A 483 -9.40 -46.09 20.73
N ASN A 484 -10.22 -45.94 21.77
CA ASN A 484 -10.15 -46.60 23.07
C ASN A 484 -11.30 -46.06 23.94
N ASP A 485 -12.42 -46.76 24.01
CA ASP A 485 -13.00 -47.17 25.30
C ASP A 485 -14.14 -48.17 25.08
N ASP A 486 -14.15 -49.19 25.92
CA ASP A 486 -15.16 -50.25 25.96
C ASP A 486 -16.34 -49.81 26.84
N SER A 487 -17.53 -50.34 26.52
CA SER A 487 -18.73 -50.49 27.39
C SER A 487 -19.72 -49.31 27.56
N SER A 488 -20.72 -49.23 26.67
CA SER A 488 -22.16 -48.97 27.00
C SER A 488 -23.03 -48.80 25.73
N ALA A 489 -23.27 -49.88 24.97
CA ALA A 489 -23.90 -49.78 23.64
C ALA A 489 -25.44 -49.72 23.61
N ASP A 490 -26.15 -49.83 24.74
CA ASP A 490 -27.62 -49.95 24.73
C ASP A 490 -28.39 -48.71 25.25
N SER A 491 -27.71 -47.69 25.81
CA SER A 491 -28.38 -46.46 26.31
C SER A 491 -28.22 -45.22 25.43
N GLU A 492 -27.20 -45.14 24.57
CA GLU A 492 -26.95 -43.96 23.71
C GLU A 492 -27.85 -43.94 22.44
N LEU A 493 -28.34 -45.09 21.98
CA LEU A 493 -29.22 -45.19 20.81
C LEU A 493 -30.63 -44.60 21.06
N SER A 494 -31.07 -44.55 22.32
CA SER A 494 -32.38 -44.05 22.72
C SER A 494 -32.48 -42.52 22.71
N GLU A 495 -31.42 -41.83 23.17
CA GLU A 495 -31.42 -40.36 23.26
C GLU A 495 -31.33 -39.69 21.88
N ASP A 496 -30.61 -40.30 20.94
CA ASP A 496 -30.46 -39.78 19.57
C ASP A 496 -31.74 -39.96 18.72
N ASP A 497 -32.49 -41.05 18.95
CA ASP A 497 -33.78 -41.30 18.30
C ASP A 497 -34.91 -40.41 18.85
N ASP A 498 -34.93 -40.14 20.15
CA ASP A 498 -35.89 -39.20 20.75
C ASP A 498 -35.58 -37.75 20.34
N ALA A 499 -34.31 -37.35 20.29
CA ALA A 499 -33.89 -36.05 19.74
C ALA A 499 -34.26 -35.88 18.25
N ARG A 500 -34.15 -36.95 17.46
CA ARG A 500 -34.57 -36.99 16.05
C ARG A 500 -36.08 -36.86 15.89
N ARG A 501 -36.88 -37.60 16.69
CA ARG A 501 -38.36 -37.51 16.68
C ARG A 501 -38.85 -36.14 17.12
N GLU A 502 -38.21 -35.55 18.13
CA GLU A 502 -38.54 -34.20 18.60
C GLU A 502 -38.18 -33.14 17.54
N SER A 503 -37.01 -33.26 16.90
CA SER A 503 -36.58 -32.40 15.80
C SER A 503 -37.53 -32.49 14.59
N TYR A 504 -37.96 -33.70 14.23
CA TYR A 504 -38.95 -33.94 13.17
C TYR A 504 -40.30 -33.29 13.50
N SER A 505 -40.81 -33.49 14.71
CA SER A 505 -42.08 -32.90 15.18
C SER A 505 -42.02 -31.36 15.20
N ARG A 506 -40.90 -30.79 15.66
CA ARG A 506 -40.67 -29.33 15.63
C ARG A 506 -40.62 -28.78 14.20
N LYS A 507 -40.02 -29.50 13.25
CA LYS A 507 -40.02 -29.12 11.83
C LYS A 507 -41.41 -29.18 11.21
N GLN A 508 -42.18 -30.22 11.50
CA GLN A 508 -43.54 -30.39 10.98
C GLN A 508 -44.48 -29.28 11.47
N ALA A 509 -44.40 -28.90 12.74
CA ALA A 509 -45.13 -27.75 13.28
C ALA A 509 -44.69 -26.43 12.63
N SER A 510 -43.40 -26.29 12.32
CA SER A 510 -42.86 -25.10 11.65
C SER A 510 -43.31 -24.98 10.20
N ILE A 511 -43.45 -26.10 9.47
CA ILE A 511 -43.87 -26.11 8.06
C ILE A 511 -45.25 -25.47 7.87
N LEU A 512 -46.24 -25.79 8.72
CA LEU A 512 -47.57 -25.20 8.61
C LEU A 512 -47.55 -23.67 8.78
N GLN A 513 -46.75 -23.17 9.74
CA GLN A 513 -46.57 -21.72 9.94
C GLN A 513 -45.85 -21.07 8.75
N ILE A 514 -44.81 -21.72 8.23
CA ILE A 514 -44.06 -21.26 7.04
C ILE A 514 -45.00 -21.17 5.84
N LEU A 515 -45.81 -22.20 5.58
CA LEU A 515 -46.74 -22.23 4.44
C LEU A 515 -47.79 -21.12 4.51
N GLY A 516 -48.36 -20.86 5.69
CA GLY A 516 -49.29 -19.75 5.88
C GLY A 516 -48.64 -18.40 5.58
N LYS A 517 -47.43 -18.16 6.09
CA LYS A 517 -46.68 -16.92 5.86
C LYS A 517 -46.20 -16.76 4.42
N LEU A 518 -45.69 -17.83 3.79
CA LEU A 518 -45.26 -17.80 2.39
C LEU A 518 -46.43 -17.56 1.45
N SER A 519 -47.59 -18.19 1.70
CA SER A 519 -48.80 -17.98 0.91
C SER A 519 -49.33 -16.55 1.02
N ALA A 520 -49.19 -15.94 2.21
CA ALA A 520 -49.52 -14.53 2.43
C ALA A 520 -48.57 -13.56 1.70
N LEU A 521 -47.28 -13.94 1.55
CA LEU A 521 -46.33 -13.18 0.72
C LEU A 521 -46.63 -13.33 -0.77
N ASN A 522 -46.86 -14.56 -1.22
CA ASN A 522 -47.27 -14.92 -2.56
C ASN A 522 -47.82 -16.34 -2.59
N THR A 523 -49.05 -16.52 -3.10
CA THR A 523 -49.72 -17.83 -3.13
C THR A 523 -48.94 -18.88 -3.91
N SER A 524 -48.28 -18.51 -5.01
CA SER A 524 -47.47 -19.43 -5.82
C SER A 524 -46.20 -19.87 -5.10
N PHE A 525 -45.58 -18.97 -4.34
CA PHE A 525 -44.43 -19.31 -3.49
C PHE A 525 -44.85 -20.30 -2.39
N GLY A 526 -45.96 -20.04 -1.69
CA GLY A 526 -46.51 -20.97 -0.70
C GLY A 526 -46.81 -22.34 -1.29
N ASN A 527 -47.47 -22.38 -2.45
CA ASN A 527 -47.80 -23.64 -3.14
C ASN A 527 -46.55 -24.40 -3.64
N LEU A 528 -45.55 -23.71 -4.17
CA LEU A 528 -44.30 -24.36 -4.60
C LEU A 528 -43.54 -24.94 -3.41
N PHE A 529 -43.50 -24.23 -2.30
CA PHE A 529 -42.88 -24.74 -1.07
C PHE A 529 -43.68 -25.92 -0.51
N ALA A 530 -45.01 -25.87 -0.52
CA ALA A 530 -45.88 -26.97 -0.11
C ALA A 530 -45.71 -28.22 -0.98
N HIS A 531 -45.52 -28.05 -2.29
CA HIS A 531 -45.32 -29.15 -3.22
C HIS A 531 -44.09 -30.01 -2.87
N TRP A 532 -43.05 -29.38 -2.34
CA TRP A 532 -41.76 -30.01 -2.08
C TRP A 532 -41.47 -30.29 -0.61
N TYR A 533 -41.99 -29.47 0.31
CA TYR A 533 -41.72 -29.53 1.75
C TYR A 533 -42.99 -29.57 2.59
N GLY A 534 -44.17 -29.57 1.97
CA GLY A 534 -45.46 -29.67 2.66
C GLY A 534 -45.74 -31.09 3.15
N HIS A 535 -46.83 -31.21 3.92
CA HIS A 535 -47.25 -32.48 4.54
C HIS A 535 -47.38 -33.62 3.53
N ASP A 536 -48.02 -33.37 2.38
CA ASP A 536 -48.23 -34.39 1.35
C ASP A 536 -46.92 -34.86 0.71
N ALA A 537 -45.95 -33.96 0.54
CA ALA A 537 -44.63 -34.29 0.00
C ALA A 537 -43.88 -35.23 0.95
N VAL A 538 -43.94 -34.94 2.26
CA VAL A 538 -43.33 -35.76 3.31
C VAL A 538 -44.00 -37.14 3.40
N LEU A 539 -45.35 -37.19 3.40
CA LEU A 539 -46.07 -38.46 3.38
C LEU A 539 -45.76 -39.31 2.14
N ALA A 540 -45.64 -38.67 0.98
CA ALA A 540 -45.32 -39.32 -0.27
C ALA A 540 -43.83 -39.67 -0.43
N GLN A 541 -42.98 -39.36 0.56
CA GLN A 541 -41.51 -39.48 0.48
C GLN A 541 -40.94 -38.84 -0.80
N ARG A 542 -41.52 -37.71 -1.22
CA ARG A 542 -41.12 -36.99 -2.42
C ARG A 542 -39.99 -36.03 -2.08
N GLU A 543 -38.76 -36.49 -2.28
CA GLU A 543 -37.61 -35.62 -2.07
C GLU A 543 -37.53 -34.50 -3.12
N PRO A 544 -37.22 -33.26 -2.71
CA PRO A 544 -37.07 -32.13 -3.62
C PRO A 544 -35.76 -32.25 -4.43
N PRO A 545 -35.82 -32.04 -5.76
CA PRO A 545 -34.61 -31.88 -6.56
C PRO A 545 -33.72 -30.77 -5.99
N THR A 546 -32.41 -30.97 -6.08
CA THR A 546 -31.39 -30.07 -5.52
C THR A 546 -31.56 -28.62 -5.99
N VAL A 547 -31.97 -28.42 -7.25
CA VAL A 547 -32.23 -27.10 -7.84
C VAL A 547 -33.26 -26.27 -7.06
N TYR A 548 -34.33 -26.89 -6.54
CA TYR A 548 -35.34 -26.18 -5.74
C TYR A 548 -34.81 -25.84 -4.35
N ARG A 549 -34.03 -26.74 -3.74
CA ARG A 549 -33.37 -26.48 -2.45
C ARG A 549 -32.43 -25.27 -2.57
N THR A 550 -31.61 -25.21 -3.62
CA THR A 550 -30.71 -24.08 -3.90
C THR A 550 -31.51 -22.78 -4.11
N LEU A 551 -32.58 -22.80 -4.90
CA LEU A 551 -33.44 -21.63 -5.10
C LEU A 551 -34.03 -21.11 -3.79
N PHE A 552 -34.59 -21.99 -2.95
CA PHE A 552 -35.16 -21.57 -1.68
C PHE A 552 -34.10 -21.05 -0.71
N LEU A 553 -32.89 -21.62 -0.69
CA LEU A 553 -31.79 -21.09 0.12
C LEU A 553 -31.40 -19.68 -0.32
N GLN A 554 -31.29 -19.42 -1.63
CA GLN A 554 -30.94 -18.10 -2.15
C GLN A 554 -32.03 -17.05 -1.92
N ILE A 555 -33.31 -17.39 -2.10
CA ILE A 555 -34.44 -16.49 -1.77
C ILE A 555 -34.45 -16.15 -0.27
N ASN A 556 -33.97 -17.08 0.55
CA ASN A 556 -33.91 -16.98 2.00
C ASN A 556 -32.62 -16.35 2.56
N ALA A 557 -31.82 -15.76 1.67
CA ALA A 557 -30.59 -15.05 1.99
C ALA A 557 -30.82 -13.83 2.93
N GLU A 558 -29.79 -13.46 3.69
CA GLU A 558 -29.81 -12.23 4.51
C GLU A 558 -29.42 -10.98 3.70
N GLU A 559 -28.81 -11.21 2.54
CA GLU A 559 -28.36 -10.22 1.58
C GLU A 559 -29.52 -9.54 0.84
N SER A 560 -29.21 -8.41 0.20
CA SER A 560 -30.17 -7.69 -0.64
C SER A 560 -30.65 -8.58 -1.78
N ALA A 561 -31.91 -8.43 -2.21
CA ALA A 561 -32.42 -9.05 -3.44
C ALA A 561 -31.53 -8.69 -4.65
N LEU A 562 -30.88 -7.53 -4.61
CA LEU A 562 -29.97 -7.05 -5.66
C LEU A 562 -28.61 -7.76 -5.67
N GLN A 563 -28.26 -8.53 -4.62
CA GLN A 563 -27.08 -9.40 -4.64
C GLN A 563 -27.30 -10.60 -5.58
N MET A 564 -28.54 -11.09 -5.67
CA MET A 564 -28.93 -12.17 -6.58
C MET A 564 -29.32 -11.64 -7.96
N MET A 565 -29.87 -10.42 -8.04
CA MET A 565 -30.42 -9.87 -9.27
C MET A 565 -30.06 -8.39 -9.46
N ASN A 566 -29.03 -8.13 -10.26
CA ASN A 566 -28.73 -6.79 -10.75
C ASN A 566 -29.79 -6.34 -11.80
N ARG A 567 -29.70 -5.11 -12.31
CA ARG A 567 -30.70 -4.57 -13.26
C ARG A 567 -30.81 -5.40 -14.54
N GLU A 568 -29.69 -5.81 -15.14
CA GLU A 568 -29.69 -6.64 -16.34
C GLU A 568 -30.42 -7.97 -16.09
N ALA A 569 -30.14 -8.64 -14.97
CA ALA A 569 -30.82 -9.87 -14.58
C ALA A 569 -32.33 -9.66 -14.37
N ILE A 570 -32.74 -8.55 -13.74
CA ILE A 570 -34.15 -8.16 -13.59
C ILE A 570 -34.82 -7.98 -14.96
N GLN A 571 -34.14 -7.33 -15.91
CA GLN A 571 -34.64 -7.13 -17.27
C GLN A 571 -34.79 -8.45 -18.04
N HIS A 572 -33.82 -9.35 -17.92
CA HIS A 572 -33.92 -10.68 -18.52
C HIS A 572 -35.07 -11.48 -17.90
N LEU A 573 -35.29 -11.39 -16.58
CA LEU A 573 -36.45 -12.02 -15.94
C LEU A 573 -37.77 -11.47 -16.48
N LYS A 574 -37.86 -10.14 -16.69
CA LYS A 574 -39.03 -9.54 -17.33
C LYS A 574 -39.29 -10.11 -18.73
N GLN A 575 -38.26 -10.20 -19.56
CA GLN A 575 -38.38 -10.75 -20.92
C GLN A 575 -38.84 -12.21 -20.89
N PHE A 576 -38.33 -13.01 -19.95
CA PHE A 576 -38.79 -14.38 -19.74
C PHE A 576 -40.27 -14.44 -19.33
N LEU A 577 -40.70 -13.57 -18.43
CA LEU A 577 -42.10 -13.54 -17.97
C LEU A 577 -43.10 -13.20 -19.09
N GLU A 578 -42.64 -12.43 -20.10
CA GLU A 578 -43.40 -12.04 -21.29
C GLU A 578 -43.44 -13.15 -22.36
N LYS A 579 -42.29 -13.76 -22.70
CA LYS A 579 -42.17 -14.72 -23.80
C LYS A 579 -42.35 -16.19 -23.41
N ARG A 580 -41.78 -16.58 -22.27
CA ARG A 580 -41.84 -17.93 -21.68
C ARG A 580 -41.32 -19.05 -22.60
N ASP A 581 -40.22 -18.78 -23.29
CA ASP A 581 -39.59 -19.73 -24.22
C ASP A 581 -38.14 -20.06 -23.81
N GLN A 582 -37.54 -21.06 -24.46
CA GLN A 582 -36.16 -21.46 -24.17
C GLN A 582 -35.14 -20.34 -24.47
N SER A 583 -35.41 -19.47 -25.44
CA SER A 583 -34.52 -18.35 -25.78
C SER A 583 -34.45 -17.33 -24.65
N SER A 584 -35.60 -16.89 -24.14
CA SER A 584 -35.69 -15.96 -23.01
C SER A 584 -35.18 -16.59 -21.71
N LEU A 585 -35.37 -17.90 -21.50
CA LEU A 585 -34.76 -18.63 -20.40
C LEU A 585 -33.23 -18.57 -20.44
N SER A 586 -32.62 -18.69 -21.62
CA SER A 586 -31.15 -18.71 -21.75
C SER A 586 -30.46 -17.41 -21.31
N HIS A 587 -31.20 -16.30 -21.22
CA HIS A 587 -30.68 -15.03 -20.68
C HIS A 587 -30.68 -14.97 -19.14
N LEU A 588 -31.32 -15.93 -18.45
CA LEU A 588 -31.38 -15.98 -16.99
C LEU A 588 -30.16 -16.62 -16.33
N ILE A 589 -29.11 -16.94 -17.10
CA ILE A 589 -27.84 -17.51 -16.58
C ILE A 589 -27.19 -16.67 -15.47
N HIS A 590 -27.53 -15.38 -15.37
CA HIS A 590 -27.10 -14.47 -14.30
C HIS A 590 -28.00 -14.51 -13.04
N ILE A 591 -28.98 -15.41 -12.98
CA ILE A 591 -29.77 -15.77 -11.80
C ILE A 591 -29.69 -17.30 -11.62
N PRO A 592 -28.52 -17.84 -11.21
CA PRO A 592 -28.20 -19.26 -11.41
C PRO A 592 -29.24 -20.22 -10.82
N ALA A 593 -29.72 -19.98 -9.60
CA ALA A 593 -30.68 -20.88 -8.97
C ALA A 593 -32.05 -20.87 -9.63
N LEU A 594 -32.53 -19.70 -10.10
CA LEU A 594 -33.81 -19.61 -10.81
C LEU A 594 -33.70 -20.24 -12.21
N TYR A 595 -32.61 -19.95 -12.91
CA TYR A 595 -32.33 -20.55 -14.22
C TYR A 595 -32.32 -22.08 -14.15
N ASN A 596 -31.64 -22.67 -13.16
CA ASN A 596 -31.54 -24.12 -13.02
C ASN A 596 -32.91 -24.77 -12.72
N VAL A 597 -33.77 -24.13 -11.91
CA VAL A 597 -35.14 -24.62 -11.68
C VAL A 597 -35.98 -24.56 -12.95
N LEU A 598 -35.96 -23.42 -13.65
CA LEU A 598 -36.73 -23.26 -14.89
C LEU A 598 -36.26 -24.22 -15.98
N LEU A 599 -34.94 -24.40 -16.14
CA LEU A 599 -34.35 -25.35 -17.07
C LEU A 599 -34.76 -26.78 -16.74
N HIS A 600 -34.71 -27.17 -15.46
CA HIS A 600 -35.16 -28.47 -14.99
C HIS A 600 -36.63 -28.74 -15.32
N GLU A 601 -37.53 -27.77 -15.09
CA GLU A 601 -38.94 -27.92 -15.42
C GLU A 601 -39.17 -28.02 -16.93
N PHE A 602 -38.50 -27.21 -17.75
CA PHE A 602 -38.58 -27.30 -19.21
C PHE A 602 -38.10 -28.66 -19.73
N GLN A 603 -37.02 -29.20 -19.18
CA GLN A 603 -36.48 -30.50 -19.60
C GLN A 603 -37.38 -31.66 -19.15
N THR A 604 -38.00 -31.56 -17.97
CA THR A 604 -38.78 -32.66 -17.38
C THR A 604 -40.24 -32.66 -17.84
N HIS A 605 -40.83 -31.47 -18.02
CA HIS A 605 -42.26 -31.32 -18.24
C HIS A 605 -42.61 -30.57 -19.55
N GLY A 606 -41.62 -30.05 -20.27
CA GLY A 606 -41.81 -29.28 -21.50
C GLY A 606 -42.36 -27.86 -21.29
N ASN A 607 -42.70 -27.49 -20.05
CA ASN A 607 -43.19 -26.15 -19.69
C ASN A 607 -42.90 -25.87 -18.20
N VAL A 608 -42.99 -24.60 -17.81
CA VAL A 608 -42.81 -24.14 -16.44
C VAL A 608 -44.13 -24.24 -15.66
N SER A 609 -44.04 -24.72 -14.43
CA SER A 609 -45.20 -24.86 -13.56
C SER A 609 -45.81 -23.50 -13.23
N VAL A 610 -47.13 -23.48 -13.00
CA VAL A 610 -47.85 -22.24 -12.62
C VAL A 610 -47.26 -21.65 -11.32
N TYR A 611 -46.78 -22.52 -10.42
CA TYR A 611 -46.18 -22.10 -9.15
C TYR A 611 -44.80 -21.46 -9.34
N THR A 612 -43.92 -22.06 -10.14
CA THR A 612 -42.59 -21.51 -10.46
C THR A 612 -42.69 -20.22 -11.27
N TYR A 613 -43.66 -20.14 -12.19
CA TYR A 613 -43.96 -18.90 -12.92
C TYR A 613 -44.43 -17.79 -11.98
N GLY A 614 -45.39 -18.07 -11.09
CA GLY A 614 -45.87 -17.10 -10.11
C GLY A 614 -44.80 -16.65 -9.10
N LEU A 615 -43.90 -17.56 -8.70
CA LEU A 615 -42.72 -17.21 -7.91
C LEU A 615 -41.78 -16.28 -8.68
N SER A 616 -41.53 -16.57 -9.96
CA SER A 616 -40.69 -15.75 -10.83
C SER A 616 -41.24 -14.32 -10.96
N GLN A 617 -42.56 -14.16 -11.09
CA GLN A 617 -43.21 -12.85 -11.08
C GLN A 617 -42.99 -12.10 -9.75
N TRP A 618 -43.13 -12.80 -8.62
CA TRP A 618 -42.90 -12.21 -7.31
C TRP A 618 -41.45 -11.77 -7.12
N LEU A 619 -40.47 -12.58 -7.53
CA LEU A 619 -39.04 -12.23 -7.49
C LEU A 619 -38.77 -10.98 -8.31
N PHE A 620 -39.30 -10.89 -9.53
CA PHE A 620 -39.18 -9.71 -10.39
C PHE A 620 -39.71 -8.45 -9.70
N ILE A 621 -40.97 -8.47 -9.24
CA ILE A 621 -41.62 -7.33 -8.59
C ILE A 621 -40.81 -6.89 -7.36
N ARG A 622 -40.35 -7.86 -6.58
CA ARG A 622 -39.62 -7.59 -5.35
C ARG A 622 -38.25 -6.97 -5.60
N ALA A 623 -37.46 -7.54 -6.51
CA ALA A 623 -36.13 -7.02 -6.86
C ALA A 623 -36.23 -5.62 -7.47
N GLU A 624 -37.18 -5.42 -8.39
CA GLU A 624 -37.40 -4.11 -9.03
C GLU A 624 -37.87 -3.05 -8.02
N PHE A 625 -38.74 -3.42 -7.07
CA PHE A 625 -39.14 -2.53 -5.98
C PHE A 625 -37.93 -2.08 -5.14
N VAL A 626 -37.04 -3.01 -4.77
CA VAL A 626 -35.82 -2.67 -4.00
C VAL A 626 -34.92 -1.75 -4.82
N ARG A 627 -34.71 -2.04 -6.10
CA ARG A 627 -33.88 -1.22 -7.00
C ARG A 627 -34.41 0.21 -7.12
N GLN A 628 -35.70 0.36 -7.41
CA GLN A 628 -36.35 1.66 -7.55
C GLN A 628 -36.37 2.44 -6.23
N THR A 629 -36.52 1.75 -5.08
CA THR A 629 -36.47 2.39 -3.76
C THR A 629 -35.10 2.99 -3.45
N LEU A 630 -34.01 2.37 -3.93
CA LEU A 630 -32.66 2.88 -3.73
C LEU A 630 -32.28 4.01 -4.70
N LEU A 631 -32.89 4.07 -5.89
CA LEU A 631 -32.65 5.11 -6.90
C LEU A 631 -33.26 6.46 -6.51
N VAL A 632 -32.58 7.17 -5.61
CA VAL A 632 -33.04 8.44 -5.04
C VAL A 632 -32.25 9.67 -5.52
N HIS A 633 -31.26 9.46 -6.39
CA HIS A 633 -30.49 10.51 -7.06
C HIS A 633 -29.80 9.95 -8.32
N HIS A 634 -29.34 10.85 -9.18
CA HIS A 634 -28.49 10.51 -10.30
C HIS A 634 -27.01 10.53 -9.92
N THR A 635 -26.22 9.67 -10.55
CA THR A 635 -24.76 9.68 -10.50
C THR A 635 -24.21 10.90 -11.23
N ASP A 636 -23.15 11.49 -10.69
CA ASP A 636 -22.56 12.69 -11.28
C ASP A 636 -21.95 12.38 -12.65
N ASN A 637 -22.04 13.35 -13.56
CA ASN A 637 -21.40 13.24 -14.87
C ASN A 637 -19.87 13.21 -14.70
N PRO A 638 -19.17 12.33 -15.43
CA PRO A 638 -17.72 12.27 -15.38
C PRO A 638 -17.12 13.53 -16.01
N LEU A 639 -16.30 14.26 -15.25
CA LEU A 639 -15.58 15.45 -15.72
C LEU A 639 -14.15 15.39 -15.21
N ILE A 640 -13.17 15.53 -16.10
CA ILE A 640 -11.76 15.50 -15.71
C ILE A 640 -11.49 16.64 -14.70
N ILE A 641 -11.05 16.26 -13.50
CA ILE A 641 -10.70 17.18 -12.42
C ILE A 641 -9.20 17.48 -12.50
N ASN A 642 -8.86 18.67 -12.98
CA ASN A 642 -7.50 19.19 -13.00
C ASN A 642 -7.26 20.05 -11.75
N GLU A 643 -6.85 19.43 -10.65
CA GLU A 643 -6.48 20.13 -9.42
C GLU A 643 -4.96 20.38 -9.38
N GLU A 644 -4.54 21.65 -9.24
CA GLU A 644 -3.14 22.02 -9.01
C GLU A 644 -2.64 21.38 -7.70
N GLY A 645 -1.53 20.64 -7.76
CA GLY A 645 -0.92 19.98 -6.60
C GLY A 645 -1.60 18.68 -6.10
N ALA A 646 -2.86 18.42 -6.42
CA ALA A 646 -3.56 17.19 -6.00
C ALA A 646 -3.23 15.94 -6.84
N ASN A 647 -2.45 16.11 -7.91
CA ASN A 647 -2.16 15.06 -8.88
C ASN A 647 -0.78 14.41 -8.73
N ASP A 648 0.09 14.87 -7.82
CA ASP A 648 1.35 14.17 -7.60
C ASP A 648 1.14 12.95 -6.71
N TRP A 649 0.86 11.82 -7.34
CA TRP A 649 0.69 10.52 -6.70
C TRP A 649 1.83 10.18 -5.72
N ARG A 650 3.04 10.71 -5.95
CA ARG A 650 4.23 10.53 -5.10
C ARG A 650 4.02 11.08 -3.69
N THR A 651 3.17 12.09 -3.54
CA THR A 651 2.82 12.70 -2.26
C THR A 651 1.50 12.17 -1.73
N THR A 652 0.48 12.06 -2.59
CA THR A 652 -0.87 11.65 -2.20
C THR A 652 -1.00 10.17 -1.88
N GLY A 653 -0.08 9.34 -2.39
CA GLY A 653 -0.15 7.89 -2.27
C GLY A 653 -1.31 7.27 -3.02
N CYS A 654 -1.86 7.97 -4.02
CA CYS A 654 -2.97 7.51 -4.85
C CYS A 654 -2.57 7.61 -6.32
N TYR A 655 -2.28 6.46 -6.94
CA TYR A 655 -1.86 6.37 -8.33
C TYR A 655 -2.86 5.53 -9.13
N TYR A 656 -3.53 6.18 -10.07
CA TYR A 656 -4.28 5.53 -11.15
C TYR A 656 -3.87 6.24 -12.45
N PRO A 657 -3.70 5.52 -13.56
CA PRO A 657 -3.34 6.14 -14.83
C PRO A 657 -4.47 6.99 -15.41
N MET A 658 -5.71 6.72 -14.98
CA MET A 658 -6.89 7.50 -15.34
C MET A 658 -6.98 8.74 -14.45
N SER A 659 -7.31 9.87 -15.07
CA SER A 659 -7.62 11.10 -14.36
C SER A 659 -8.76 10.90 -13.37
N LYS A 660 -8.75 11.69 -12.28
CA LYS A 660 -9.90 11.78 -11.40
C LYS A 660 -11.05 12.43 -12.16
N ILE A 661 -12.21 11.80 -12.21
CA ILE A 661 -13.37 12.27 -12.99
C ILE A 661 -14.57 12.65 -12.11
N ARG A 662 -14.55 12.28 -10.82
CA ARG A 662 -15.57 12.63 -9.82
C ARG A 662 -14.93 12.81 -8.44
N HIS A 663 -15.59 13.57 -7.57
CA HIS A 663 -15.31 13.59 -6.14
C HIS A 663 -16.14 12.52 -5.42
N ARG A 664 -15.63 11.93 -4.34
CA ARG A 664 -16.43 11.04 -3.50
C ARG A 664 -17.57 11.82 -2.85
N PRO A 665 -18.85 11.44 -3.04
CA PRO A 665 -19.97 12.13 -2.41
C PRO A 665 -19.99 11.99 -0.88
N GLU A 666 -20.71 12.90 -0.23
CA GLU A 666 -21.06 12.83 1.18
C GLU A 666 -22.48 12.28 1.35
N TYR A 667 -22.70 11.46 2.39
CA TYR A 667 -24.00 10.83 2.69
C TYR A 667 -24.45 11.14 4.14
N PRO A 668 -24.90 12.38 4.45
CA PRO A 668 -25.07 12.84 5.84
C PRO A 668 -26.07 12.01 6.67
N LYS A 669 -27.11 11.46 6.02
CA LYS A 669 -28.15 10.66 6.68
C LYS A 669 -27.78 9.20 6.87
N LEU A 670 -26.74 8.73 6.18
CA LEU A 670 -26.06 7.50 6.54
C LEU A 670 -25.09 7.86 7.65
N LYS A 671 -25.56 8.03 8.90
CA LYS A 671 -24.67 8.21 10.05
C LYS A 671 -23.64 7.09 10.01
N GLU A 672 -22.42 7.38 9.58
CA GLU A 672 -21.28 6.52 9.83
C GLU A 672 -21.21 6.47 11.35
N GLU A 673 -21.48 5.31 11.96
CA GLU A 673 -21.37 5.17 13.41
C GLU A 673 -20.01 5.76 13.79
N LYS A 674 -19.95 6.67 14.78
CA LYS A 674 -18.76 7.44 15.16
C LYS A 674 -17.67 6.57 15.83
N GLY A 675 -17.42 5.38 15.29
CA GLY A 675 -16.21 4.60 15.45
C GLY A 675 -15.73 4.21 14.06
N THR A 676 -14.47 3.83 13.92
CA THR A 676 -14.05 2.85 12.90
C THR A 676 -15.22 1.96 12.48
N ASP A 677 -15.50 1.89 11.17
CA ASP A 677 -16.50 1.05 10.50
C ASP A 677 -17.06 -0.01 11.49
N PRO A 678 -18.32 0.10 11.95
CA PRO A 678 -18.78 -0.66 13.11
C PRO A 678 -18.85 -2.15 12.79
N GLY A 679 -17.72 -2.82 13.03
CA GLY A 679 -17.66 -4.21 13.46
C GLY A 679 -18.06 -4.32 14.93
N SER A 680 -19.18 -3.68 15.32
CA SER A 680 -19.74 -3.83 16.65
C SER A 680 -20.04 -5.31 16.87
N GLU A 681 -19.50 -5.80 17.98
CA GLU A 681 -19.67 -7.14 18.49
C GLU A 681 -21.17 -7.48 18.45
N ASN A 682 -21.51 -8.55 17.70
CA ASN A 682 -22.71 -9.40 17.81
C ASN A 682 -23.42 -9.79 16.50
N LYS A 683 -22.97 -9.37 15.30
CA LYS A 683 -23.55 -9.90 14.04
C LYS A 683 -22.53 -10.13 12.92
N GLY A 684 -21.77 -11.23 13.03
CA GLY A 684 -21.32 -12.06 11.89
C GLY A 684 -20.61 -11.40 10.69
N GLY A 685 -19.89 -10.29 10.85
CA GLY A 685 -19.11 -9.68 9.78
C GLY A 685 -17.73 -10.33 9.61
N CYS A 686 -17.39 -10.65 8.35
CA CYS A 686 -16.05 -11.11 7.93
C CYS A 686 -15.00 -10.03 8.25
N ARG A 687 -13.86 -10.42 8.86
CA ARG A 687 -12.76 -9.51 9.25
C ARG A 687 -11.46 -9.97 8.58
N LYS A 688 -10.83 -9.13 7.76
CA LYS A 688 -9.45 -9.31 7.28
C LYS A 688 -8.58 -8.29 8.04
N TYR A 689 -7.72 -8.83 8.92
CA TYR A 689 -6.56 -8.16 9.53
C TYR A 689 -6.70 -6.98 10.53
N TYR A 690 -7.88 -6.57 11.00
CA TYR A 690 -7.98 -5.52 12.06
C TYR A 690 -7.14 -5.86 13.32
N SER A 691 -7.11 -7.13 13.73
CA SER A 691 -6.34 -7.65 14.86
C SER A 691 -4.82 -7.65 14.64
N ARG A 692 -4.33 -7.55 13.39
CA ARG A 692 -2.91 -7.66 13.05
C ARG A 692 -2.19 -6.31 13.04
N TYR A 693 -2.91 -5.20 12.82
CA TYR A 693 -2.30 -3.87 12.57
C TYR A 693 -2.47 -2.86 13.70
N SER A 694 -3.62 -2.85 14.39
CA SER A 694 -3.84 -1.92 15.51
C SER A 694 -2.78 -2.04 16.62
N PRO A 695 -2.27 -3.25 16.95
CA PRO A 695 -1.19 -3.38 17.92
C PRO A 695 0.19 -2.92 17.41
N LYS A 696 0.40 -2.85 16.08
CA LYS A 696 1.72 -2.61 15.44
C LYS A 696 1.91 -1.19 14.89
N LYS A 697 0.93 -0.29 15.03
CA LYS A 697 0.96 1.11 14.52
C LYS A 697 1.29 1.23 13.03
N LEU A 698 0.84 0.28 12.20
CA LEU A 698 1.05 0.27 10.75
C LEU A 698 -0.14 0.88 10.00
N THR A 699 0.07 1.44 8.80
CA THR A 699 -1.03 1.85 7.92
C THR A 699 -1.91 0.65 7.52
N GLY A 700 -3.09 0.90 6.96
CA GLY A 700 -4.02 -0.15 6.53
C GLY A 700 -3.52 -1.00 5.35
N GLY A 701 -2.36 -0.67 4.77
CA GLY A 701 -1.81 -1.33 3.61
C GLY A 701 -1.95 -0.47 2.34
N ILE A 702 -2.04 -1.15 1.20
CA ILE A 702 -2.46 -0.54 -0.07
C ILE A 702 -3.59 -1.36 -0.68
N MET A 703 -4.48 -0.69 -1.39
CA MET A 703 -5.47 -1.33 -2.24
C MET A 703 -5.00 -1.24 -3.69
N VAL A 704 -4.99 -2.38 -4.39
CA VAL A 704 -4.57 -2.47 -5.80
C VAL A 704 -5.73 -2.95 -6.64
N ALA A 705 -5.94 -2.30 -7.79
CA ALA A 705 -6.93 -2.75 -8.78
C ALA A 705 -6.24 -3.60 -9.83
N TRP A 706 -6.70 -4.82 -10.03
CA TRP A 706 -6.16 -5.78 -11.01
C TRP A 706 -7.20 -6.11 -12.08
N CYS A 707 -6.77 -6.31 -13.32
CA CYS A 707 -7.59 -7.00 -14.32
C CYS A 707 -7.31 -8.51 -14.30
N THR A 708 -8.13 -9.28 -15.02
CA THR A 708 -7.98 -10.74 -15.18
C THR A 708 -6.66 -11.17 -15.85
N HIS A 709 -5.92 -10.25 -16.47
CA HIS A 709 -4.60 -10.52 -17.05
C HIS A 709 -3.44 -10.23 -16.09
N SER A 710 -3.72 -10.03 -14.79
CA SER A 710 -2.73 -9.68 -13.75
C SER A 710 -1.97 -8.37 -14.02
N ILE A 711 -2.59 -7.46 -14.76
CA ILE A 711 -2.10 -6.07 -14.94
C ILE A 711 -2.76 -5.20 -13.86
N SER A 712 -1.95 -4.47 -13.11
CA SER A 712 -2.39 -3.47 -12.15
C SER A 712 -2.83 -2.19 -12.87
N TYR A 713 -4.05 -1.75 -12.57
CA TYR A 713 -4.66 -0.50 -13.04
C TYR A 713 -4.40 0.66 -12.08
N GLY A 714 -3.55 0.47 -11.06
CA GLY A 714 -3.26 1.48 -10.06
C GLY A 714 -3.41 0.96 -8.64
N PHE A 715 -3.03 1.82 -7.70
CA PHE A 715 -3.09 1.55 -6.27
C PHE A 715 -3.35 2.83 -5.47
N HIS A 716 -3.77 2.65 -4.23
CA HIS A 716 -3.76 3.74 -3.25
C HIS A 716 -3.40 3.24 -1.85
N CYS A 717 -2.75 4.10 -1.07
CA CYS A 717 -2.43 3.87 0.33
C CYS A 717 -3.68 3.96 1.20
N ILE A 718 -3.87 2.99 2.09
CA ILE A 718 -4.97 2.98 3.06
C ILE A 718 -4.44 3.54 4.39
N PRO A 719 -4.94 4.67 4.89
CA PRO A 719 -4.40 5.27 6.11
C PRO A 719 -4.60 4.39 7.35
N LEU A 720 -5.82 3.90 7.58
CA LEU A 720 -6.20 3.27 8.85
C LEU A 720 -6.47 1.77 8.70
N ALA A 721 -7.54 1.43 7.99
CA ALA A 721 -8.01 0.07 7.80
C ALA A 721 -8.71 -0.04 6.46
N GLU A 722 -8.50 -1.16 5.79
CA GLU A 722 -9.21 -1.51 4.56
C GLU A 722 -10.71 -1.61 4.81
N GLY A 723 -11.50 -1.06 3.90
CA GLY A 723 -12.94 -1.21 3.93
C GLY A 723 -13.58 -1.10 2.56
N ARG A 724 -14.90 -1.29 2.54
CA ARG A 724 -15.74 -1.17 1.32
C ARG A 724 -15.62 0.20 0.66
N ASN A 725 -15.35 1.23 1.47
CA ASN A 725 -15.18 2.60 1.01
C ASN A 725 -13.98 2.76 0.07
N ASP A 726 -12.90 2.00 0.28
CA ASP A 726 -11.69 2.08 -0.56
C ASP A 726 -11.99 1.62 -1.99
N VAL A 727 -12.65 0.46 -2.14
CA VAL A 727 -13.08 -0.08 -3.44
C VAL A 727 -14.13 0.81 -4.08
N PHE A 728 -15.19 1.17 -3.34
CA PHE A 728 -16.26 2.05 -3.82
C PHE A 728 -15.70 3.38 -4.35
N SER A 729 -14.85 4.04 -3.57
CA SER A 729 -14.36 5.37 -3.90
C SER A 729 -13.36 5.33 -5.05
N ALA A 730 -12.51 4.31 -5.12
CA ALA A 730 -11.63 4.11 -6.27
C ALA A 730 -12.44 3.98 -7.57
N LEU A 731 -13.46 3.12 -7.58
CA LEU A 731 -14.33 2.90 -8.74
C LEU A 731 -15.09 4.18 -9.13
N TYR A 732 -15.77 4.80 -8.17
CA TYR A 732 -16.57 5.99 -8.44
C TYR A 732 -15.72 7.16 -8.92
N THR A 733 -14.53 7.38 -8.36
CA THR A 733 -13.72 8.57 -8.71
C THR A 733 -12.90 8.42 -9.99
N ARG A 734 -12.70 7.20 -10.50
CA ARG A 734 -11.76 6.92 -11.62
C ARG A 734 -12.39 6.30 -12.87
N TRP A 735 -13.49 5.55 -12.76
CA TRP A 735 -14.10 4.86 -13.92
C TRP A 735 -15.40 5.52 -14.36
N GLU A 736 -15.54 5.83 -15.65
CA GLU A 736 -16.77 6.45 -16.18
C GLU A 736 -18.01 5.58 -15.94
N LYS A 737 -17.85 4.26 -16.04
CA LYS A 737 -18.87 3.24 -15.77
C LYS A 737 -18.30 2.17 -14.84
N ALA A 738 -19.13 1.64 -13.95
CA ALA A 738 -18.71 0.52 -13.12
C ALA A 738 -18.39 -0.72 -13.99
N PRO A 739 -17.39 -1.54 -13.63
CA PRO A 739 -17.15 -2.82 -14.27
C PRO A 739 -18.41 -3.70 -14.22
N LYS A 740 -18.56 -4.60 -15.20
CA LYS A 740 -19.64 -5.61 -15.20
C LYS A 740 -19.46 -6.62 -14.08
N VAL A 741 -18.21 -6.95 -13.74
CA VAL A 741 -17.88 -7.88 -12.66
C VAL A 741 -16.84 -7.27 -11.72
N ILE A 742 -17.10 -7.31 -10.43
CA ILE A 742 -16.14 -6.98 -9.38
C ILE A 742 -15.90 -8.23 -8.54
N VAL A 743 -14.65 -8.67 -8.52
CA VAL A 743 -14.17 -9.72 -7.61
C VAL A 743 -13.53 -9.06 -6.39
N TYR A 744 -14.00 -9.40 -5.21
CA TYR A 744 -13.47 -8.89 -3.94
C TYR A 744 -13.85 -9.82 -2.79
N ASP A 745 -12.95 -10.03 -1.83
CA ASP A 745 -13.18 -10.90 -0.67
C ASP A 745 -14.43 -10.49 0.10
N PHE A 746 -14.67 -9.18 0.23
CA PHE A 746 -15.86 -8.66 0.90
C PHE A 746 -16.96 -8.21 -0.07
N ALA A 747 -17.04 -8.81 -1.26
CA ALA A 747 -18.03 -8.46 -2.27
C ALA A 747 -19.47 -8.52 -1.73
N CYS A 748 -19.79 -9.51 -0.88
CA CYS A 748 -21.11 -9.65 -0.23
C CYS A 748 -21.52 -8.43 0.62
N ALA A 749 -20.56 -7.72 1.19
CA ALA A 749 -20.79 -6.50 1.97
C ALA A 749 -20.59 -5.23 1.14
N LEU A 750 -19.79 -5.30 0.07
CA LEU A 750 -19.55 -4.22 -0.88
C LEU A 750 -20.79 -3.94 -1.73
N GLN A 751 -21.46 -4.96 -2.25
CA GLN A 751 -22.65 -4.81 -3.09
C GLN A 751 -23.74 -3.94 -2.42
N PRO A 752 -24.22 -4.25 -1.18
CA PRO A 752 -25.24 -3.43 -0.54
C PRO A 752 -24.69 -2.05 -0.15
N TYR A 753 -23.37 -1.92 0.06
CA TYR A 753 -22.73 -0.63 0.32
C TYR A 753 -22.78 0.28 -0.92
N CYS A 754 -22.46 -0.27 -2.09
CA CYS A 754 -22.49 0.39 -3.39
C CYS A 754 -23.93 0.74 -3.81
N MET A 755 -24.85 -0.22 -3.75
CA MET A 755 -26.25 -0.01 -4.16
C MET A 755 -27.00 0.97 -3.25
N LEU A 756 -26.62 1.07 -1.97
CA LEU A 756 -27.21 2.07 -1.08
C LEU A 756 -26.74 3.50 -1.40
N ARG A 757 -25.53 3.65 -1.97
CA ARG A 757 -24.87 4.95 -2.14
C ARG A 757 -24.94 5.47 -3.56
N GLU A 758 -24.64 4.65 -4.56
CA GLU A 758 -24.64 5.05 -5.98
C GLU A 758 -25.31 3.95 -6.82
N PRO A 759 -26.61 3.68 -6.61
CA PRO A 759 -27.32 2.61 -7.32
C PRO A 759 -27.32 2.82 -8.83
N GLU A 760 -27.41 4.06 -9.33
CA GLU A 760 -27.40 4.30 -10.77
C GLU A 760 -26.08 3.86 -11.42
N PHE A 761 -24.95 4.08 -10.73
CA PHE A 761 -23.62 3.69 -11.20
C PHE A 761 -23.37 2.18 -11.14
N PHE A 762 -23.86 1.50 -10.09
CA PHE A 762 -23.53 0.09 -9.81
C PHE A 762 -24.62 -0.93 -10.18
N GLN A 763 -25.80 -0.49 -10.64
CA GLN A 763 -26.95 -1.37 -10.90
C GLN A 763 -26.72 -2.47 -11.94
N ASP A 764 -25.70 -2.38 -12.78
CA ASP A 764 -25.34 -3.41 -13.78
C ASP A 764 -24.13 -4.25 -13.36
N THR A 765 -23.59 -4.04 -12.16
CA THR A 765 -22.39 -4.72 -11.69
C THR A 765 -22.73 -5.98 -10.90
N LEU A 766 -22.09 -7.08 -11.25
CA LEU A 766 -22.05 -8.32 -10.49
C LEU A 766 -20.90 -8.27 -9.46
N PHE A 767 -21.22 -8.50 -8.19
CA PHE A 767 -20.25 -8.51 -7.09
C PHE A 767 -20.06 -9.93 -6.58
N VAL A 768 -18.85 -10.46 -6.69
CA VAL A 768 -18.55 -11.86 -6.36
C VAL A 768 -17.26 -12.02 -5.56
N ILE A 769 -17.24 -13.06 -4.75
CA ILE A 769 -16.11 -13.54 -3.97
C ILE A 769 -15.46 -14.65 -4.77
N ASP A 770 -14.13 -14.64 -4.83
CA ASP A 770 -13.33 -15.69 -5.45
C ASP A 770 -13.46 -17.04 -4.70
N ALA A 771 -13.27 -18.15 -5.41
CA ALA A 771 -13.25 -19.51 -4.89
C ALA A 771 -12.24 -19.69 -3.73
N PHE A 772 -11.07 -19.04 -3.79
CA PHE A 772 -10.05 -19.14 -2.74
C PHE A 772 -10.54 -18.60 -1.39
N HIS A 773 -11.36 -17.55 -1.39
CA HIS A 773 -11.88 -16.91 -0.18
C HIS A 773 -13.26 -17.45 0.22
N ALA A 774 -13.92 -18.24 -0.63
CA ALA A 774 -15.23 -18.80 -0.36
C ALA A 774 -15.33 -19.56 0.99
N PRO A 775 -14.33 -20.35 1.43
CA PRO A 775 -14.37 -21.05 2.71
C PRO A 775 -14.53 -20.13 3.93
N ASP A 776 -14.04 -18.89 3.87
CA ASP A 776 -14.13 -17.92 4.97
C ASP A 776 -15.54 -17.31 5.11
N HIS A 777 -16.45 -17.61 4.16
CA HIS A 777 -17.76 -16.97 4.02
C HIS A 777 -18.94 -17.93 4.25
N THR A 778 -18.91 -18.66 5.37
CA THR A 778 -19.92 -19.68 5.73
C THR A 778 -21.36 -19.17 5.93
N LYS A 779 -21.56 -17.86 6.04
CA LYS A 779 -22.90 -17.24 6.24
C LYS A 779 -23.42 -16.52 5.00
N CYS A 780 -22.61 -16.41 3.95
CA CYS A 780 -22.98 -15.70 2.75
C CYS A 780 -23.80 -16.58 1.82
N CYS A 781 -24.73 -15.96 1.09
CA CYS A 781 -25.51 -16.63 0.07
C CYS A 781 -24.66 -17.03 -1.14
N ASP A 782 -25.02 -18.14 -1.79
CA ASP A 782 -24.39 -18.64 -3.02
C ASP A 782 -24.28 -17.56 -4.13
N SER A 783 -25.22 -16.61 -4.18
CA SER A 783 -25.22 -15.48 -5.12
C SER A 783 -24.05 -14.49 -4.93
N SER A 784 -23.26 -14.66 -3.87
CA SER A 784 -22.05 -13.88 -3.62
C SER A 784 -20.77 -14.55 -4.10
N PHE A 785 -20.79 -15.79 -4.60
CA PHE A 785 -19.57 -16.50 -5.02
C PHE A 785 -19.49 -16.61 -6.54
N LEU A 786 -18.29 -16.41 -7.08
CA LEU A 786 -18.03 -16.54 -8.51
C LEU A 786 -18.36 -17.94 -9.02
N THR A 787 -18.03 -18.98 -8.25
CA THR A 787 -18.25 -20.40 -8.57
C THR A 787 -19.71 -20.72 -8.89
N THR A 788 -20.65 -20.06 -8.22
CA THR A 788 -22.09 -20.20 -8.50
C THR A 788 -22.44 -19.76 -9.91
N TYR A 789 -21.84 -18.68 -10.39
CA TYR A 789 -22.11 -18.15 -11.73
C TYR A 789 -21.29 -18.87 -12.80
N GLU A 790 -20.11 -19.40 -12.49
CA GLU A 790 -19.34 -20.25 -13.41
C GLU A 790 -20.12 -21.49 -13.84
N GLY A 791 -20.97 -22.04 -12.94
CA GLY A 791 -21.81 -23.19 -13.24
C GLY A 791 -22.92 -22.93 -14.27
N THR A 792 -23.33 -21.68 -14.47
CA THR A 792 -24.40 -21.30 -15.43
C THR A 792 -23.91 -20.41 -16.56
N ASP A 793 -22.79 -19.73 -16.40
CA ASP A 793 -22.11 -18.93 -17.42
C ASP A 793 -20.65 -19.39 -17.62
N PRO A 794 -20.40 -20.29 -18.59
CA PRO A 794 -19.06 -20.79 -18.90
C PRO A 794 -18.06 -19.71 -19.31
N ARG A 795 -18.51 -18.48 -19.65
CA ARG A 795 -17.60 -17.36 -19.97
C ARG A 795 -16.87 -16.89 -18.72
N LEU A 796 -17.48 -17.02 -17.54
CA LEU A 796 -16.86 -16.64 -16.27
C LEU A 796 -15.76 -17.62 -15.82
N LEU A 797 -15.75 -18.87 -16.31
CA LEU A 797 -14.63 -19.80 -16.09
C LEU A 797 -13.30 -19.30 -16.67
N ARG A 798 -13.35 -18.35 -17.62
CA ARG A 798 -12.16 -17.71 -18.20
C ARG A 798 -11.69 -16.51 -17.38
N LEU A 799 -12.47 -16.08 -16.40
CA LEU A 799 -12.11 -15.01 -15.47
C LEU A 799 -11.05 -15.58 -14.52
N ASN A 800 -9.81 -15.15 -14.71
CA ASN A 800 -8.73 -15.47 -13.78
C ASN A 800 -8.92 -14.69 -12.47
N SER A 801 -9.74 -15.21 -11.55
CA SER A 801 -10.04 -14.59 -10.27
C SER A 801 -8.84 -14.49 -9.34
N SER A 802 -7.90 -15.45 -9.46
CA SER A 802 -6.64 -15.46 -8.70
C SER A 802 -5.61 -14.45 -9.19
N ALA A 803 -5.91 -13.65 -10.21
CA ALA A 803 -4.99 -12.61 -10.68
C ALA A 803 -4.62 -11.60 -9.58
N GLY A 804 -5.57 -11.27 -8.70
CA GLY A 804 -5.33 -10.42 -7.53
C GLY A 804 -4.40 -11.08 -6.52
N GLU A 805 -4.66 -12.35 -6.17
CA GLU A 805 -3.82 -13.12 -5.25
C GLU A 805 -2.39 -13.29 -5.79
N CYS A 806 -2.23 -13.62 -7.07
CA CYS A 806 -0.92 -13.73 -7.71
C CYS A 806 -0.16 -12.39 -7.69
N GLY A 807 -0.85 -11.28 -8.03
CA GLY A 807 -0.29 -9.93 -7.95
C GLY A 807 0.14 -9.56 -6.53
N ASN A 808 -0.71 -9.87 -5.55
CA ASN A 808 -0.46 -9.62 -4.14
C ASN A 808 0.65 -10.50 -3.56
N GLY A 809 0.77 -11.74 -4.05
CA GLY A 809 1.90 -12.63 -3.81
C GLY A 809 3.21 -12.00 -4.23
N GLY A 810 3.27 -11.42 -5.43
CA GLY A 810 4.41 -10.63 -5.90
C GLY A 810 4.73 -9.45 -4.98
N LEU A 811 3.70 -8.69 -4.62
CA LEU A 811 3.81 -7.53 -3.73
C LEU A 811 4.34 -7.88 -2.32
N THR A 812 4.23 -9.13 -1.87
CA THR A 812 4.87 -9.54 -0.61
C THR A 812 6.39 -9.36 -0.62
N ARG A 813 7.05 -9.40 -1.79
CA ARG A 813 8.51 -9.20 -1.95
C ARG A 813 8.99 -7.83 -1.50
N ILE A 814 8.11 -6.83 -1.53
CA ILE A 814 8.46 -5.45 -1.15
C ILE A 814 7.94 -5.08 0.24
N ARG A 815 7.23 -5.99 0.91
CA ARG A 815 6.60 -5.75 2.21
C ARG A 815 7.62 -5.33 3.27
N LYS A 816 8.72 -6.08 3.43
CA LYS A 816 9.77 -5.77 4.40
C LYS A 816 10.44 -4.42 4.08
N SER A 817 10.77 -4.17 2.82
CA SER A 817 11.38 -2.91 2.38
C SER A 817 10.50 -1.70 2.71
N ILE A 818 9.21 -1.76 2.37
CA ILE A 818 8.28 -0.62 2.55
C ILE A 818 8.00 -0.33 4.02
N ARG A 819 7.96 -1.36 4.88
CA ARG A 819 7.74 -1.18 6.32
C ARG A 819 8.72 -0.21 6.97
N TYR A 820 9.93 -0.09 6.40
CA TYR A 820 11.03 0.72 6.90
C TYR A 820 11.22 2.05 6.15
N MET A 821 10.36 2.35 5.17
CA MET A 821 10.43 3.58 4.40
C MET A 821 9.55 4.70 4.97
N GLY A 822 9.95 5.94 4.70
CA GLY A 822 9.05 7.10 4.75
C GLY A 822 7.96 6.97 3.68
N GLN A 823 6.85 7.68 3.85
CA GLN A 823 5.71 7.62 2.93
C GLN A 823 6.10 7.85 1.46
N ASP A 824 6.87 8.90 1.18
CA ASP A 824 7.30 9.30 -0.17
C ASP A 824 8.09 8.18 -0.87
N ARG A 825 9.05 7.60 -0.16
CA ARG A 825 9.87 6.49 -0.65
C ARG A 825 9.04 5.22 -0.83
N ALA A 826 8.17 4.90 0.11
CA ALA A 826 7.27 3.74 0.03
C ALA A 826 6.37 3.80 -1.21
N ILE A 827 5.80 4.97 -1.50
CA ILE A 827 4.94 5.19 -2.66
C ILE A 827 5.71 4.99 -3.97
N VAL A 828 6.89 5.63 -4.11
CA VAL A 828 7.72 5.49 -5.31
C VAL A 828 8.18 4.05 -5.50
N TYR A 829 8.62 3.39 -4.43
CA TYR A 829 9.07 1.99 -4.46
C TYR A 829 7.97 1.04 -4.94
N THR A 830 6.74 1.24 -4.45
CA THR A 830 5.55 0.48 -4.86
C THR A 830 5.22 0.71 -6.33
N LYS A 831 5.23 1.97 -6.79
CA LYS A 831 4.94 2.29 -8.19
C LYS A 831 5.95 1.66 -9.14
N VAL A 832 7.24 1.74 -8.83
CA VAL A 832 8.28 1.12 -9.67
C VAL A 832 8.10 -0.40 -9.71
N PHE A 833 7.81 -1.03 -8.57
CA PHE A 833 7.53 -2.47 -8.52
C PHE A 833 6.35 -2.87 -9.42
N LEU A 834 5.19 -2.23 -9.24
CA LEU A 834 3.99 -2.51 -10.05
C LEU A 834 4.21 -2.22 -11.53
N SER A 835 5.02 -1.20 -11.85
CA SER A 835 5.38 -0.87 -13.22
C SER A 835 6.19 -1.99 -13.87
N ILE A 836 7.21 -2.50 -13.16
CA ILE A 836 8.01 -3.63 -13.65
C ILE A 836 7.14 -4.89 -13.74
N TRP A 837 6.30 -5.17 -12.74
CA TRP A 837 5.35 -6.28 -12.77
C TRP A 837 4.48 -6.27 -14.03
N ASN A 838 3.81 -5.14 -14.31
CA ASN A 838 2.97 -5.02 -15.49
C ASN A 838 3.76 -5.22 -16.79
N ARG A 839 4.97 -4.67 -16.87
CA ARG A 839 5.84 -4.82 -18.05
C ARG A 839 6.20 -6.29 -18.29
N LEU A 840 6.58 -7.03 -17.24
CA LEU A 840 6.86 -8.46 -17.35
C LEU A 840 5.63 -9.26 -17.80
N ARG A 841 4.44 -8.93 -17.28
CA ARG A 841 3.18 -9.53 -17.73
C ARG A 841 2.84 -9.21 -19.19
N ILE A 842 3.05 -7.97 -19.63
CA ILE A 842 2.86 -7.57 -21.04
C ILE A 842 3.78 -8.37 -21.97
N LYS A 843 5.02 -8.66 -21.53
CA LYS A 843 5.96 -9.50 -22.27
C LYS A 843 5.62 -11.00 -22.26
N GLY A 844 4.62 -11.42 -21.49
CA GLY A 844 4.30 -12.84 -21.31
C GLY A 844 5.32 -13.60 -20.45
N ILE A 845 6.13 -12.89 -19.64
CA ILE A 845 7.05 -13.53 -18.71
C ILE A 845 6.24 -14.01 -17.51
N GLU A 846 6.34 -15.30 -17.20
CA GLU A 846 5.79 -15.86 -15.97
C GLU A 846 6.54 -15.26 -14.78
N ILE A 847 5.80 -14.57 -13.93
CA ILE A 847 6.33 -14.05 -12.67
C ILE A 847 6.01 -15.12 -11.63
N PRO A 848 7.04 -15.74 -11.02
CA PRO A 848 6.86 -16.81 -10.04
C PRO A 848 6.12 -16.35 -8.78
#